data_AF-A0A8J3MEL3-F1
#
_entry.id   AF-A0A8J3MEL3-F1
#
_cell.length_a   1.000
_cell.length_b   1.000
_cell.length_c   1.000
_cell.angle_alpha   90.00
_cell.angle_beta   90.00
_cell.angle_gamma   90.00
#
_symmetry.space_group_name_H-M   'P 1'
#
loop_
_entity.id
_entity.type
_entity.pdbx_description
1 polymer ?
#
loop_
_entity_poly.entity_id
_entity_poly.type
_entity_poly.pdbx_seq_one_letter_code
_entity_poly.pdbx_strand_id
1 'polypeptide(L)'
;MNISTETAPAAARTERTARRRFSQIRGIYPLQRYVRAFGPSIVNAFDLDAWRRATTLRWLGIRLVVRAGHVRMSLQQITADGSRRELARAEQGGPGTQVLPDLRLAELDGALLPVIEEESPDANYDIVFATDDIPATPHLRINYIFCTFKRAEYVQHNAEVFRDYLRRHRATEEAHLTVIDNGSDQGSNDCGVHPDADVTVFANDNTGGAGGFGRGIYESCYGALAGQNFTHVCLLDDDIYLTPEMFARNTAFLRFLRPGFHVGAPMYPTSSPQQAPRHSACFGHKFRGTVHPSDTALGGGLDTADIPAFIGMDRAPDTTGWWWDCIAVADIHRIGLPYPFFIKMDDVEYGLRLRDAGVELVIPFSFWVLHDDFEEKYSAAMQYFRFRNRWVLLALTGRLETQTDFIDQYVALVRGFVAERKYEHAQLLLDAMEHFQRGPDYLVEQEKSILAGIFALVKHEKNVTMPTPPEGAVLANDLYPPASPRTAQLNRITVNNHFLPLKERVAIDTTRPHRSTDSRRGKTVSYWNSRKGVGFTVTRDSRRALRQMLHLRRLQRQLPGALPGVMARYRAAQPHLTAQGFWADYGKFGRRPRLEPVQHETAAITDLRQEVARLHIALQQRGALEDHRARNVSPEDESFLNALRNRYLGQRCFVLGNGPSLTVADLELLRNEVTFAANKIYLCFDETDWRPTFYSVEDLLVAQNNTADILAVEGTTKIFPHHMLPFLPRQPNHHYARWLPPADNRSPFREFSSDLTKGICWGSTITYSMLQMAVHMGFSEIHILGLDHSYVEPATKQDGALISEGERNHFHPDYRKKGEKWHYPVLDRLETSYQFAKDYCDSIGVKIYNASRFSKLEVFPRADLDEILGLKSPSPQSPAPPGPG
;
A
#
# COMPACT_ATOMS: atom_id res chain seq x y z
N MET A 1 12.06 -19.57 72.30
CA MET A 1 10.62 -19.23 72.31
C MET A 1 10.47 -18.14 71.24
N ASN A 2 9.95 -18.39 70.03
CA ASN A 2 8.67 -19.04 69.64
C ASN A 2 7.48 -18.14 70.04
N ILE A 3 6.42 -17.84 69.27
CA ILE A 3 5.79 -18.32 67.99
C ILE A 3 5.10 -17.08 67.33
N SER A 4 4.83 -16.86 66.02
CA SER A 4 5.03 -17.51 64.69
C SER A 4 5.64 -16.46 63.71
N THR A 5 5.61 -16.43 62.36
CA THR A 5 5.15 -17.24 61.19
C THR A 5 3.65 -17.46 60.86
N GLU A 6 3.04 -16.56 60.07
CA GLU A 6 1.87 -16.86 59.21
C GLU A 6 2.13 -16.55 57.72
N THR A 7 1.56 -17.35 56.82
CA THR A 7 1.84 -17.34 55.38
C THR A 7 0.62 -16.93 54.55
N ALA A 8 0.72 -15.80 53.84
CA ALA A 8 -0.25 -15.46 52.79
C ALA A 8 -0.16 -16.46 51.61
N PRO A 9 -1.28 -16.91 51.03
CA PRO A 9 -1.30 -18.05 50.11
C PRO A 9 -0.69 -17.75 48.74
N ALA A 10 0.06 -18.72 48.21
CA ALA A 10 0.80 -18.61 46.95
C ALA A 10 -0.08 -18.42 45.68
N ALA A 11 -1.39 -18.66 45.78
CA ALA A 11 -2.34 -18.56 44.66
C ALA A 11 -2.40 -17.16 44.02
N ALA A 12 -2.05 -16.09 44.75
CA ALA A 12 -2.10 -14.72 44.22
C ALA A 12 -0.93 -14.37 43.26
N ARG A 13 0.03 -15.28 43.00
CA ARG A 13 1.15 -15.04 42.08
C ARG A 13 0.97 -15.62 40.68
N THR A 14 0.04 -16.55 40.47
CA THR A 14 -0.13 -17.28 39.20
C THR A 14 -0.99 -16.58 38.15
N GLU A 15 -1.83 -15.60 38.51
CA GLU A 15 -2.60 -14.83 37.51
C GLU A 15 -1.79 -13.70 36.83
N ARG A 16 -0.71 -13.23 37.47
CA ARG A 16 0.04 -12.04 37.02
C ARG A 16 1.00 -12.31 35.84
N THR A 17 1.14 -13.55 35.41
CA THR A 17 1.81 -13.93 34.16
C THR A 17 0.91 -13.78 32.92
N ALA A 18 -0.39 -13.52 33.09
CA ALA A 18 -1.27 -13.19 31.97
C ALA A 18 -1.15 -11.71 31.54
N ARG A 19 -1.21 -11.46 30.22
CA ARG A 19 -1.35 -10.12 29.58
C ARG A 19 -0.12 -9.20 29.61
N ARG A 20 1.03 -9.62 29.07
CA ARG A 20 1.96 -8.65 28.45
C ARG A 20 1.43 -8.29 27.06
N ARG A 21 1.18 -7.01 26.79
CA ARG A 21 1.00 -6.49 25.42
C ARG A 21 2.29 -6.77 24.63
N PHE A 22 2.19 -6.87 23.30
CA PHE A 22 3.33 -7.18 22.41
C PHE A 22 4.09 -8.47 22.70
N SER A 23 3.61 -9.30 23.64
CA SER A 23 4.06 -10.69 23.74
C SER A 23 3.70 -11.42 22.46
N GLN A 24 4.64 -12.23 21.98
CA GLN A 24 4.54 -12.85 20.66
C GLN A 24 3.35 -13.81 20.52
N ILE A 25 2.74 -14.27 21.62
CA ILE A 25 1.51 -15.08 21.65
C ILE A 25 0.31 -14.37 20.97
N ARG A 26 0.42 -13.07 20.72
CA ARG A 26 -0.58 -12.26 20.00
C ARG A 26 -0.11 -11.90 18.59
N GLY A 27 -1.08 -11.61 17.72
CA GLY A 27 -0.80 -11.24 16.33
C GLY A 27 -0.15 -9.87 16.28
N ILE A 28 1.16 -9.82 16.01
CA ILE A 28 1.89 -8.57 15.87
C ILE A 28 1.73 -8.06 14.43
N TYR A 29 0.79 -7.16 14.23
CA TYR A 29 0.55 -6.51 12.93
C TYR A 29 1.54 -5.34 12.75
N PRO A 30 2.37 -5.33 11.69
CA PRO A 30 3.19 -4.16 11.37
C PRO A 30 2.30 -3.01 10.89
N LEU A 31 2.61 -1.79 11.35
CA LEU A 31 1.89 -0.56 11.00
C LEU A 31 2.71 0.34 10.07
N GLN A 32 3.99 0.53 10.37
CA GLN A 32 4.88 1.47 9.68
C GLN A 32 6.35 1.10 9.92
N ARG A 33 7.13 0.81 8.86
CA ARG A 33 8.58 0.62 8.91
C ARG A 33 9.29 1.95 8.66
N TYR A 34 10.35 2.24 9.42
CA TYR A 34 11.25 3.37 9.17
C TYR A 34 12.01 3.21 7.84
N VAL A 35 11.94 4.22 6.98
CA VAL A 35 12.62 4.22 5.67
C VAL A 35 13.84 5.14 5.76
N ARG A 36 15.05 4.57 5.82
CA ARG A 36 16.29 5.33 6.11
C ARG A 36 16.51 6.53 5.19
N ALA A 37 16.14 6.43 3.91
CA ALA A 37 16.29 7.51 2.93
C ALA A 37 15.59 8.82 3.33
N PHE A 38 14.53 8.76 4.16
CA PHE A 38 13.80 9.93 4.65
C PHE A 38 14.35 10.50 5.97
N GLY A 39 15.27 9.79 6.65
CA GLY A 39 15.89 10.26 7.90
C GLY A 39 14.89 10.62 9.02
N PRO A 40 15.24 11.54 9.94
CA PRO A 40 14.37 11.98 11.04
C PRO A 40 13.33 13.02 10.59
N SER A 41 12.48 12.66 9.62
CA SER A 41 11.45 13.53 9.03
C SER A 41 10.02 13.07 9.32
N ILE A 42 9.04 13.90 8.96
CA ILE A 42 7.60 13.65 9.11
C ILE A 42 7.14 12.32 8.50
N VAL A 43 7.78 11.87 7.40
CA VAL A 43 7.47 10.60 6.74
C VAL A 43 7.83 9.39 7.61
N ASN A 44 8.82 9.51 8.51
CA ASN A 44 9.19 8.45 9.45
C ASN A 44 8.54 8.59 10.83
N ALA A 45 7.90 9.73 11.13
CA ALA A 45 7.12 9.92 12.34
C ALA A 45 5.78 9.17 12.27
N PHE A 46 5.27 8.68 13.40
CA PHE A 46 3.97 8.05 13.52
C PHE A 46 2.90 9.08 13.91
N ASP A 47 1.80 9.09 13.17
CA ASP A 47 0.76 10.13 13.23
C ASP A 47 -0.31 9.84 14.28
N LEU A 48 -0.07 10.27 15.53
CA LEU A 48 -0.94 9.91 16.65
C LEU A 48 -2.38 10.40 16.45
N ASP A 49 -2.62 11.58 15.86
CA ASP A 49 -3.97 12.05 15.63
C ASP A 49 -4.70 11.28 14.53
N ALA A 50 -4.08 11.07 13.35
CA ALA A 50 -4.74 10.37 12.25
C ALA A 50 -5.15 8.94 12.65
N TRP A 51 -4.26 8.21 13.33
CA TRP A 51 -4.57 6.88 13.84
C TRP A 51 -5.65 6.93 14.95
N ARG A 52 -5.57 7.88 15.90
CA ARG A 52 -6.54 8.03 17.02
C ARG A 52 -7.95 8.40 16.53
N ARG A 53 -8.04 9.27 15.51
CA ARG A 53 -9.28 9.77 14.92
C ARG A 53 -9.96 8.75 14.01
N ALA A 54 -9.21 8.13 13.10
CA ALA A 54 -9.79 7.30 12.04
C ALA A 54 -9.73 5.78 12.29
N THR A 55 -8.92 5.27 13.22
CA THR A 55 -8.69 3.80 13.35
C THR A 55 -9.07 3.21 14.71
N THR A 56 -9.36 1.92 14.78
CA THR A 56 -9.67 1.18 16.01
C THR A 56 -8.45 0.93 16.91
N LEU A 57 -7.24 1.34 16.48
CA LEU A 57 -5.98 1.20 17.20
C LEU A 57 -6.07 1.81 18.62
N ARG A 58 -5.57 1.09 19.62
CA ARG A 58 -5.52 1.53 21.03
C ARG A 58 -4.11 1.46 21.60
N TRP A 59 -3.31 0.50 21.14
CA TRP A 59 -1.95 0.26 21.59
C TRP A 59 -1.00 0.10 20.40
N LEU A 60 0.17 0.71 20.49
CA LEU A 60 1.27 0.51 19.56
C LEU A 60 2.58 0.26 20.34
N GLY A 61 3.49 -0.44 19.70
CA GLY A 61 4.86 -0.63 20.16
C GLY A 61 5.80 -0.40 18.99
N ILE A 62 7.10 -0.32 19.25
CA ILE A 62 8.11 -0.22 18.19
C ILE A 62 9.20 -1.27 18.39
N ARG A 63 9.52 -1.97 17.31
CA ARG A 63 10.51 -3.05 17.26
C ARG A 63 11.74 -2.56 16.51
N LEU A 64 12.91 -2.61 17.14
CA LEU A 64 14.20 -2.52 16.47
C LEU A 64 14.68 -3.95 16.22
N VAL A 65 14.76 -4.37 14.96
CA VAL A 65 15.19 -5.71 14.53
C VAL A 65 16.54 -5.58 13.83
N VAL A 66 17.63 -5.90 14.52
CA VAL A 66 18.99 -5.87 13.97
C VAL A 66 19.36 -7.26 13.45
N ARG A 67 20.04 -7.29 12.31
CA ARG A 67 20.53 -8.49 11.60
C ARG A 67 22.06 -8.53 11.46
N ALA A 68 22.71 -7.36 11.47
CA ALA A 68 24.16 -7.17 11.51
C ALA A 68 24.49 -5.79 12.07
N GLY A 69 25.73 -5.58 12.52
CA GLY A 69 26.21 -4.32 13.09
C GLY A 69 25.63 -3.96 14.46
N HIS A 70 25.69 -2.67 14.80
CA HIS A 70 25.19 -2.07 16.03
C HIS A 70 24.25 -0.91 15.71
N VAL A 71 23.23 -0.71 16.55
CA VAL A 71 22.26 0.37 16.45
C VAL A 71 21.86 0.86 17.84
N ARG A 72 21.88 2.17 18.07
CA ARG A 72 21.18 2.85 19.18
C ARG A 72 20.14 3.80 18.61
N MET A 73 18.93 3.79 19.17
CA MET A 73 17.86 4.73 18.82
C MET A 73 17.05 5.18 20.04
N SER A 74 16.62 6.44 20.06
CA SER A 74 15.54 6.90 20.94
C SER A 74 14.20 6.97 20.20
N LEU A 75 13.11 6.77 20.94
CA LEU A 75 11.75 7.07 20.49
C LEU A 75 11.31 8.39 21.12
N GLN A 76 11.18 9.43 20.31
CA GLN A 76 10.81 10.77 20.75
C GLN A 76 9.33 11.06 20.44
N GLN A 77 8.56 11.45 21.44
CA GLN A 77 7.31 12.18 21.24
C GLN A 77 7.65 13.63 20.86
N ILE A 78 6.95 14.18 19.87
CA ILE A 78 7.08 15.56 19.38
C ILE A 78 5.67 16.16 19.31
N THR A 79 5.49 17.37 19.84
CA THR A 79 4.21 18.10 19.84
C THR A 79 4.25 19.38 18.98
N ALA A 80 3.08 19.98 18.71
CA ALA A 80 2.93 21.11 17.78
C ALA A 80 3.65 22.40 18.21
N ASP A 81 3.94 22.54 19.50
CA ASP A 81 4.74 23.61 20.10
C ASP A 81 6.26 23.43 19.93
N GLY A 82 6.69 22.29 19.35
CA GLY A 82 8.09 21.90 19.23
C GLY A 82 8.67 21.18 20.45
N SER A 83 7.89 20.97 21.52
CA SER A 83 8.35 20.21 22.68
C SER A 83 8.66 18.76 22.31
N ARG A 84 9.75 18.24 22.86
CA ARG A 84 10.23 16.87 22.63
C ARG A 84 10.39 16.12 23.94
N ARG A 85 9.97 14.85 23.95
CA ARG A 85 10.09 13.95 25.09
C ARG A 85 10.57 12.59 24.63
N GLU A 86 11.71 12.12 25.13
CA GLU A 86 12.10 10.71 24.99
C GLU A 86 11.11 9.82 25.78
N LEU A 87 10.51 8.85 25.10
CA LEU A 87 9.62 7.85 25.72
C LEU A 87 10.39 6.59 26.11
N ALA A 88 11.39 6.21 25.29
CA ALA A 88 12.27 5.08 25.53
C ALA A 88 13.51 5.15 24.60
N ARG A 89 14.53 4.35 24.91
CA ARG A 89 15.72 4.13 24.07
C ARG A 89 15.96 2.63 23.89
N ALA A 90 16.32 2.21 22.69
CA ALA A 90 16.76 0.85 22.36
C ALA A 90 18.22 0.87 21.92
N GLU A 91 18.96 -0.16 22.31
CA GLU A 91 20.31 -0.42 21.81
C GLU A 91 20.46 -1.91 21.52
N GLN A 92 21.07 -2.24 20.39
CA GLN A 92 21.26 -3.63 19.96
C GLN A 92 22.56 -3.72 19.16
N GLY A 93 23.55 -4.44 19.71
CA GLY A 93 24.71 -4.94 18.97
C GLY A 93 24.47 -6.37 18.50
N GLY A 94 24.87 -6.68 17.28
CA GLY A 94 24.64 -7.98 16.64
C GLY A 94 23.17 -8.30 16.34
N PRO A 95 22.89 -9.49 15.79
CA PRO A 95 21.52 -9.94 15.52
C PRO A 95 20.65 -9.95 16.78
N GLY A 96 19.44 -9.41 16.71
CA GLY A 96 18.51 -9.37 17.84
C GLY A 96 17.27 -8.51 17.60
N THR A 97 16.30 -8.57 18.51
CA THR A 97 15.13 -7.68 18.49
C THR A 97 14.91 -7.03 19.84
N GLN A 98 14.93 -5.70 19.88
CA GLN A 98 14.44 -4.90 20.99
C GLN A 98 12.97 -4.53 20.75
N VAL A 99 12.14 -4.61 21.79
CA VAL A 99 10.74 -4.15 21.78
C VAL A 99 10.60 -3.06 22.82
N LEU A 100 10.35 -1.83 22.36
CA LEU A 100 10.13 -0.67 23.22
C LEU A 100 8.69 -0.67 23.76
N PRO A 101 8.43 0.00 24.91
CA PRO A 101 7.29 -0.30 25.77
C PRO A 101 5.92 -0.08 25.12
N ASP A 102 4.93 -0.80 25.64
CA ASP A 102 3.53 -0.77 25.22
C ASP A 102 2.95 0.65 25.34
N LEU A 103 2.83 1.37 24.22
CA LEU A 103 2.30 2.73 24.19
C LEU A 103 0.79 2.73 23.97
N ARG A 104 0.04 3.40 24.84
CA ARG A 104 -1.39 3.60 24.67
C ARG A 104 -1.66 4.88 23.86
N LEU A 105 -2.31 4.74 22.71
CA LEU A 105 -2.56 5.84 21.77
C LEU A 105 -3.39 7.00 22.36
N ALA A 106 -4.21 6.71 23.38
CA ALA A 106 -5.03 7.70 24.08
C ALA A 106 -4.29 8.50 25.18
N GLU A 107 -3.04 8.13 25.50
CA GLU A 107 -2.20 8.79 26.52
C GLU A 107 -1.06 9.62 25.86
N LEU A 108 -1.10 9.76 24.54
CA LEU A 108 -0.11 10.44 23.71
C LEU A 108 -0.77 11.46 22.78
N ASP A 109 0.03 12.44 22.34
CA ASP A 109 -0.39 13.46 21.39
C ASP A 109 0.77 13.94 20.50
N GLY A 110 0.46 14.54 19.35
CA GLY A 110 1.44 14.97 18.34
C GLY A 110 1.93 13.83 17.44
N ALA A 111 3.23 13.53 17.46
CA ALA A 111 3.87 12.50 16.65
C ALA A 111 4.89 11.68 17.46
N LEU A 112 5.20 10.45 17.01
CA LEU A 112 6.34 9.67 17.53
C LEU A 112 7.41 9.47 16.46
N LEU A 113 8.63 9.92 16.70
CA LEU A 113 9.75 9.78 15.78
C LEU A 113 10.80 8.80 16.35
N PRO A 114 11.17 7.74 15.60
CA PRO A 114 12.38 6.98 15.87
C PRO A 114 13.59 7.80 15.42
N VAL A 115 14.52 8.08 16.33
CA VAL A 115 15.75 8.83 16.07
C VAL A 115 16.93 7.88 16.28
N ILE A 116 17.66 7.61 15.19
CA ILE A 116 18.92 6.86 15.25
C ILE A 116 19.97 7.77 15.90
N GLU A 117 20.59 7.29 16.96
CA GLU A 117 21.63 7.99 17.73
C GLU A 117 23.03 7.51 17.35
N GLU A 118 23.15 6.22 17.02
CA GLU A 118 24.38 5.57 16.55
C GLU A 118 24.00 4.40 15.62
N GLU A 119 24.69 4.23 14.50
CA GLU A 119 24.65 3.00 13.69
C GLU A 119 26.06 2.67 13.18
N SER A 120 26.44 1.40 13.16
CA SER A 120 27.73 0.97 12.59
C SER A 120 27.68 0.89 11.04
N PRO A 121 28.83 0.92 10.34
CA PRO A 121 28.84 0.87 8.87
C PRO A 121 28.24 -0.40 8.24
N ASP A 122 28.20 -1.51 9.00
CA ASP A 122 27.60 -2.79 8.64
C ASP A 122 26.16 -2.97 9.17
N ALA A 123 25.57 -1.95 9.79
CA ALA A 123 24.29 -2.03 10.49
C ALA A 123 23.11 -2.35 9.54
N ASN A 124 22.72 -3.61 9.47
CA ASN A 124 21.52 -4.08 8.79
C ASN A 124 20.39 -4.24 9.81
N TYR A 125 19.32 -3.47 9.69
CA TYR A 125 18.19 -3.49 10.61
C TYR A 125 16.90 -2.97 9.99
N ASP A 126 15.78 -3.34 10.61
CA ASP A 126 14.48 -2.68 10.46
C ASP A 126 14.09 -1.98 11.78
N ILE A 127 13.40 -0.84 11.68
CA ILE A 127 12.65 -0.26 12.79
C ILE A 127 11.17 -0.28 12.37
N VAL A 128 10.28 -0.87 13.17
CA VAL A 128 8.87 -1.13 12.80
C VAL A 128 7.93 -0.79 13.95
N PHE A 129 7.06 0.20 13.74
CA PHE A 129 5.86 0.39 14.56
C PHE A 129 4.88 -0.77 14.31
N ALA A 130 4.30 -1.33 15.36
CA ALA A 130 3.41 -2.48 15.30
C ALA A 130 2.27 -2.37 16.33
N THR A 131 1.24 -3.21 16.21
CA THR A 131 0.19 -3.41 17.23
C THR A 131 -0.07 -4.89 17.50
N ASP A 132 -0.58 -5.21 18.69
CA ASP A 132 -1.21 -6.48 19.03
C ASP A 132 -2.73 -6.34 19.26
N ASP A 133 -3.34 -5.20 18.87
CA ASP A 133 -4.79 -5.06 18.74
C ASP A 133 -5.31 -5.83 17.51
N ILE A 134 -6.58 -6.26 17.59
CA ILE A 134 -7.24 -7.03 16.53
C ILE A 134 -7.73 -6.06 15.42
N PRO A 135 -7.48 -6.36 14.12
CA PRO A 135 -7.98 -5.57 12.99
C PRO A 135 -9.49 -5.34 13.04
N ALA A 136 -9.91 -4.15 12.60
CA ALA A 136 -11.31 -3.86 12.30
C ALA A 136 -11.80 -4.63 11.05
N THR A 137 -10.90 -4.77 10.07
CA THR A 137 -11.15 -5.38 8.77
C THR A 137 -10.23 -6.60 8.59
N PRO A 138 -10.52 -7.76 9.22
CA PRO A 138 -9.68 -8.96 9.13
C PRO A 138 -9.71 -9.65 7.75
N HIS A 139 -10.61 -9.23 6.86
CA HIS A 139 -10.72 -9.70 5.48
C HIS A 139 -10.55 -8.53 4.51
N LEU A 140 -9.58 -7.66 4.79
CA LEU A 140 -9.23 -6.54 3.93
C LEU A 140 -8.79 -7.05 2.55
N ARG A 141 -9.51 -6.65 1.50
CA ARG A 141 -9.04 -6.76 0.11
C ARG A 141 -9.18 -5.40 -0.59
N ILE A 142 -8.09 -4.93 -1.19
CA ILE A 142 -7.96 -3.61 -1.82
C ILE A 142 -7.73 -3.80 -3.32
N ASN A 143 -8.48 -3.10 -4.18
CA ASN A 143 -8.08 -2.94 -5.58
C ASN A 143 -7.35 -1.61 -5.77
N TYR A 144 -6.06 -1.65 -6.07
CA TYR A 144 -5.30 -0.47 -6.47
C TYR A 144 -5.59 -0.17 -7.95
N ILE A 145 -5.84 1.08 -8.30
CA ILE A 145 -6.30 1.50 -9.63
C ILE A 145 -5.42 2.65 -10.10
N PHE A 146 -4.71 2.45 -11.23
CA PHE A 146 -4.13 3.55 -11.99
C PHE A 146 -4.60 3.56 -13.44
N CYS A 147 -4.55 4.74 -14.04
CA CYS A 147 -5.12 5.02 -15.36
C CYS A 147 -4.07 5.69 -16.23
N THR A 148 -3.78 5.11 -17.39
CA THR A 148 -2.66 5.54 -18.24
C THR A 148 -3.09 5.99 -19.61
N PHE A 149 -2.31 6.90 -20.20
CA PHE A 149 -2.42 7.28 -21.61
C PHE A 149 -1.01 7.33 -22.22
N LYS A 150 -0.61 6.22 -22.86
CA LYS A 150 0.65 6.09 -23.62
C LYS A 150 1.93 6.36 -22.78
N ARG A 151 1.96 5.86 -21.53
CA ARG A 151 3.09 5.95 -20.58
C ARG A 151 3.60 4.55 -20.12
N ALA A 152 3.77 3.65 -21.08
CA ALA A 152 4.06 2.22 -20.86
C ALA A 152 5.20 1.93 -19.85
N GLU A 153 6.31 2.69 -19.91
CA GLU A 153 7.48 2.52 -19.04
C GLU A 153 7.17 2.71 -17.54
N TYR A 154 6.52 3.83 -17.18
CA TYR A 154 6.09 4.11 -15.80
C TYR A 154 5.11 3.05 -15.29
N VAL A 155 4.17 2.65 -16.15
CA VAL A 155 3.10 1.69 -15.84
C VAL A 155 3.66 0.28 -15.60
N GLN A 156 4.63 -0.16 -16.39
CA GLN A 156 5.33 -1.42 -16.21
C GLN A 156 6.12 -1.42 -14.90
N HIS A 157 6.91 -0.36 -14.65
CA HIS A 157 7.65 -0.20 -13.39
C HIS A 157 6.72 -0.24 -12.16
N ASN A 158 5.61 0.50 -12.19
CA ASN A 158 4.67 0.56 -11.08
C ASN A 158 3.93 -0.79 -10.86
N ALA A 159 3.68 -1.57 -11.91
CA ALA A 159 3.18 -2.95 -11.78
C ALA A 159 4.23 -3.92 -11.22
N GLU A 160 5.53 -3.74 -11.53
CA GLU A 160 6.62 -4.53 -10.93
C GLU A 160 6.80 -4.21 -9.43
N VAL A 161 6.75 -2.93 -9.05
CA VAL A 161 6.81 -2.49 -7.64
C VAL A 161 5.61 -3.03 -6.85
N PHE A 162 4.42 -3.12 -7.46
CA PHE A 162 3.26 -3.76 -6.85
C PHE A 162 3.49 -5.27 -6.63
N ARG A 163 3.94 -6.02 -7.64
CA ARG A 163 4.30 -7.45 -7.51
C ARG A 163 5.42 -7.72 -6.50
N ASP A 164 6.34 -6.77 -6.35
CA ASP A 164 7.39 -6.79 -5.33
C ASP A 164 6.82 -6.56 -3.92
N TYR A 165 5.85 -5.65 -3.74
CA TYR A 165 5.06 -5.55 -2.50
C TYR A 165 4.31 -6.84 -2.17
N LEU A 166 3.58 -7.42 -3.13
CA LEU A 166 2.83 -8.67 -2.92
C LEU A 166 3.73 -9.79 -2.37
N ARG A 167 4.92 -9.97 -2.98
CA ARG A 167 5.93 -10.93 -2.53
C ARG A 167 6.49 -10.59 -1.16
N ARG A 168 6.99 -9.36 -0.94
CA ARG A 168 7.62 -8.93 0.33
C ARG A 168 6.69 -8.99 1.54
N HIS A 169 5.40 -8.74 1.35
CA HIS A 169 4.42 -8.64 2.44
C HIS A 169 3.53 -9.89 2.57
N ARG A 170 3.49 -10.74 1.53
CA ARG A 170 2.56 -11.88 1.31
C ARG A 170 1.11 -11.43 1.20
N ALA A 171 0.86 -10.47 0.32
CA ALA A 171 -0.38 -9.69 0.26
C ALA A 171 -1.33 -10.02 -0.92
N THR A 172 -1.14 -11.14 -1.63
CA THR A 172 -2.00 -11.56 -2.77
C THR A 172 -3.48 -11.75 -2.39
N GLU A 173 -3.76 -12.13 -1.14
CA GLU A 173 -5.14 -12.18 -0.61
C GLU A 173 -5.71 -10.79 -0.30
N GLU A 174 -4.84 -9.81 -0.01
CA GLU A 174 -5.20 -8.49 0.52
C GLU A 174 -5.21 -7.38 -0.55
N ALA A 175 -4.59 -7.60 -1.70
CA ALA A 175 -4.40 -6.58 -2.72
C ALA A 175 -4.45 -7.15 -4.14
N HIS A 176 -5.09 -6.39 -5.03
CA HIS A 176 -5.10 -6.58 -6.49
C HIS A 176 -4.72 -5.26 -7.16
N LEU A 177 -4.25 -5.30 -8.40
CA LEU A 177 -3.96 -4.11 -9.21
C LEU A 177 -4.77 -4.11 -10.50
N THR A 178 -5.38 -2.97 -10.82
CA THR A 178 -6.14 -2.74 -12.05
C THR A 178 -5.58 -1.56 -12.82
N VAL A 179 -5.15 -1.84 -14.06
CA VAL A 179 -4.66 -0.85 -15.02
C VAL A 179 -5.78 -0.51 -15.99
N ILE A 180 -6.12 0.77 -16.12
CA ILE A 180 -7.04 1.26 -17.15
C ILE A 180 -6.24 1.95 -18.25
N ASP A 181 -6.14 1.30 -19.41
CA ASP A 181 -5.40 1.82 -20.56
C ASP A 181 -6.33 2.65 -21.47
N ASN A 182 -6.30 3.97 -21.27
CA ASN A 182 -6.96 4.96 -22.14
C ASN A 182 -6.19 5.20 -23.46
N GLY A 183 -4.96 4.66 -23.58
CA GLY A 183 -4.08 4.84 -24.73
C GLY A 183 -4.33 3.83 -25.86
N SER A 184 -5.02 2.73 -25.56
CA SER A 184 -5.28 1.58 -26.45
C SER A 184 -5.81 1.97 -27.84
N ASP A 185 -5.02 1.67 -28.88
CA ASP A 185 -5.46 1.75 -30.28
C ASP A 185 -6.07 0.40 -30.70
N GLN A 186 -7.33 0.40 -31.14
CA GLN A 186 -8.11 -0.81 -31.52
C GLN A 186 -8.40 -1.84 -30.41
N GLY A 187 -8.04 -1.57 -29.15
CA GLY A 187 -8.35 -2.45 -28.01
C GLY A 187 -7.21 -3.39 -27.60
N SER A 188 -5.99 -3.22 -28.14
CA SER A 188 -4.79 -3.91 -27.65
C SER A 188 -4.29 -3.35 -26.31
N ASN A 189 -3.49 -4.15 -25.61
CA ASN A 189 -2.84 -3.77 -24.36
C ASN A 189 -1.53 -3.01 -24.69
N ASP A 190 -1.64 -1.69 -24.85
CA ASP A 190 -0.56 -0.84 -25.36
C ASP A 190 0.29 -0.26 -24.22
N CYS A 191 -0.20 -0.31 -22.97
CA CYS A 191 0.61 -0.04 -21.79
C CYS A 191 1.69 -1.11 -21.52
N GLY A 192 1.56 -2.30 -22.11
CA GLY A 192 2.56 -3.38 -22.04
C GLY A 192 2.67 -4.11 -20.69
N VAL A 193 1.80 -3.80 -19.71
CA VAL A 193 1.70 -4.61 -18.50
C VAL A 193 1.03 -5.93 -18.84
N HIS A 194 1.78 -7.03 -18.75
CA HIS A 194 1.19 -8.36 -18.85
C HIS A 194 0.24 -8.59 -17.65
N PRO A 195 -1.03 -8.97 -17.87
CA PRO A 195 -1.94 -9.34 -16.78
C PRO A 195 -1.62 -10.74 -16.25
N ASP A 196 -1.95 -10.98 -14.98
CA ASP A 196 -1.79 -12.25 -14.27
C ASP A 196 -2.93 -12.45 -13.24
N ALA A 197 -2.71 -13.22 -12.18
CA ALA A 197 -3.70 -13.47 -11.13
C ALA A 197 -3.95 -12.25 -10.22
N ASP A 198 -2.94 -11.40 -10.01
CA ASP A 198 -2.97 -10.26 -9.09
C ASP A 198 -3.02 -8.90 -9.82
N VAL A 199 -2.80 -8.89 -11.15
CA VAL A 199 -2.77 -7.70 -12.00
C VAL A 199 -3.71 -7.87 -13.21
N THR A 200 -4.68 -6.97 -13.36
CA THR A 200 -5.60 -6.93 -14.51
C THR A 200 -5.42 -5.65 -15.34
N VAL A 201 -5.56 -5.75 -16.66
CA VAL A 201 -5.57 -4.60 -17.57
C VAL A 201 -6.88 -4.54 -18.34
N PHE A 202 -7.51 -3.35 -18.40
CA PHE A 202 -8.67 -3.08 -19.24
C PHE A 202 -8.37 -2.00 -20.27
N ALA A 203 -8.59 -2.30 -21.55
CA ALA A 203 -8.66 -1.29 -22.59
C ALA A 203 -9.89 -0.38 -22.38
N ASN A 204 -9.69 0.91 -22.64
CA ASN A 204 -10.68 1.97 -22.45
C ASN A 204 -10.56 2.97 -23.60
N ASP A 205 -11.69 3.48 -24.11
CA ASP A 205 -11.68 4.68 -24.95
C ASP A 205 -11.06 5.84 -24.15
N ASN A 206 -10.35 6.75 -24.82
CA ASN A 206 -9.78 7.92 -24.14
C ASN A 206 -10.87 8.89 -23.63
N THR A 207 -11.31 8.64 -22.40
CA THR A 207 -12.16 9.50 -21.56
C THR A 207 -11.36 10.20 -20.45
N GLY A 208 -10.04 10.34 -20.64
CA GLY A 208 -9.13 11.00 -19.71
C GLY A 208 -8.98 10.29 -18.36
N GLY A 209 -8.30 10.96 -17.42
CA GLY A 209 -8.06 10.43 -16.08
C GLY A 209 -9.36 10.13 -15.32
N ALA A 210 -10.32 11.06 -15.35
CA ALA A 210 -11.59 10.92 -14.64
C ALA A 210 -12.42 9.73 -15.13
N GLY A 211 -12.52 9.56 -16.46
CA GLY A 211 -13.17 8.41 -17.07
C GLY A 211 -12.41 7.11 -16.87
N GLY A 212 -11.07 7.16 -16.79
CA GLY A 212 -10.24 6.02 -16.41
C GLY A 212 -10.53 5.55 -14.98
N PHE A 213 -10.43 6.45 -14.00
CA PHE A 213 -10.62 6.11 -12.58
C PHE A 213 -12.05 5.62 -12.32
N GLY A 214 -13.06 6.29 -12.89
CA GLY A 214 -14.45 5.84 -12.81
C GLY A 214 -14.68 4.47 -13.47
N ARG A 215 -13.98 4.14 -14.57
CA ARG A 215 -14.01 2.78 -15.15
C ARG A 215 -13.36 1.75 -14.22
N GLY A 216 -12.22 2.07 -13.60
CA GLY A 216 -11.59 1.18 -12.62
C GLY A 216 -12.49 0.90 -11.41
N ILE A 217 -13.13 1.95 -10.88
CA ILE A 217 -14.17 1.83 -9.84
C ILE A 217 -15.32 0.95 -10.33
N TYR A 218 -15.81 1.16 -11.56
CA TYR A 218 -16.89 0.36 -12.14
C TYR A 218 -16.53 -1.12 -12.21
N GLU A 219 -15.39 -1.49 -12.80
CA GLU A 219 -15.00 -2.89 -12.96
C GLU A 219 -14.74 -3.56 -11.59
N SER A 220 -14.30 -2.79 -10.59
CA SER A 220 -14.09 -3.26 -9.20
C SER A 220 -15.39 -3.57 -8.44
N CYS A 221 -16.43 -2.73 -8.63
CA CYS A 221 -17.64 -2.75 -7.78
C CYS A 221 -18.84 -3.43 -8.47
N TYR A 222 -18.94 -3.30 -9.79
CA TYR A 222 -20.14 -3.68 -10.57
C TYR A 222 -19.82 -4.50 -11.83
N GLY A 223 -18.58 -4.44 -12.32
CA GLY A 223 -18.14 -5.09 -13.56
C GLY A 223 -17.36 -6.39 -13.34
N ALA A 224 -16.36 -6.62 -14.18
CA ALA A 224 -15.69 -7.91 -14.33
C ALA A 224 -14.94 -8.40 -13.07
N LEU A 225 -14.59 -7.51 -12.14
CA LEU A 225 -13.88 -7.86 -10.89
C LEU A 225 -14.78 -7.81 -9.64
N ALA A 226 -16.08 -7.52 -9.77
CA ALA A 226 -16.99 -7.45 -8.61
C ALA A 226 -17.01 -8.75 -7.78
N GLY A 227 -16.83 -9.91 -8.44
CA GLY A 227 -16.71 -11.22 -7.78
C GLY A 227 -15.44 -11.42 -6.95
N GLN A 228 -14.47 -10.50 -6.97
CA GLN A 228 -13.31 -10.52 -6.08
C GLN A 228 -13.62 -10.02 -4.66
N ASN A 229 -14.82 -9.47 -4.40
CA ASN A 229 -15.24 -9.02 -3.07
C ASN A 229 -14.29 -7.98 -2.43
N PHE A 230 -13.88 -6.97 -3.21
CA PHE A 230 -13.07 -5.86 -2.67
C PHE A 230 -13.81 -5.11 -1.56
N THR A 231 -13.11 -4.85 -0.46
CA THR A 231 -13.61 -4.01 0.64
C THR A 231 -13.33 -2.52 0.38
N HIS A 232 -12.23 -2.23 -0.31
CA HIS A 232 -11.77 -0.89 -0.66
C HIS A 232 -11.24 -0.88 -2.10
N VAL A 233 -11.33 0.28 -2.75
CA VAL A 233 -10.46 0.61 -3.88
C VAL A 233 -9.46 1.67 -3.44
N CYS A 234 -8.34 1.82 -4.14
CA CYS A 234 -7.48 2.98 -3.97
C CYS A 234 -6.99 3.51 -5.32
N LEU A 235 -7.19 4.81 -5.54
CA LEU A 235 -6.87 5.51 -6.78
C LEU A 235 -5.46 6.10 -6.67
N LEU A 236 -4.65 5.93 -7.72
CA LEU A 236 -3.30 6.51 -7.82
C LEU A 236 -2.95 6.89 -9.27
N ASP A 237 -2.15 7.95 -9.44
CA ASP A 237 -1.68 8.44 -10.75
C ASP A 237 -0.63 7.48 -11.36
N ASP A 238 -0.42 7.50 -12.69
CA ASP A 238 0.52 6.60 -13.36
C ASP A 238 1.98 7.08 -13.36
N ASP A 239 2.23 8.38 -13.17
CA ASP A 239 3.58 9.01 -13.14
C ASP A 239 4.13 9.31 -11.73
N ILE A 240 3.71 8.54 -10.73
CA ILE A 240 4.24 8.60 -9.36
C ILE A 240 5.31 7.54 -9.10
N TYR A 241 6.30 7.85 -8.25
CA TYR A 241 7.32 6.89 -7.83
C TYR A 241 6.82 6.08 -6.63
N LEU A 242 6.46 4.82 -6.89
CA LEU A 242 5.97 3.89 -5.87
C LEU A 242 7.10 3.23 -5.08
N THR A 243 6.78 2.80 -3.86
CA THR A 243 7.59 1.84 -3.09
C THR A 243 6.68 0.83 -2.36
N PRO A 244 7.17 -0.38 -2.05
CA PRO A 244 6.37 -1.38 -1.33
C PRO A 244 5.83 -0.94 0.03
N GLU A 245 6.54 -0.03 0.70
CA GLU A 245 6.17 0.47 2.03
C GLU A 245 4.94 1.41 1.97
N MET A 246 4.69 2.10 0.85
CA MET A 246 3.46 2.90 0.66
C MET A 246 2.22 2.00 0.68
N PHE A 247 2.24 0.91 -0.11
CA PHE A 247 1.21 -0.12 -0.08
C PHE A 247 1.10 -0.78 1.29
N ALA A 248 2.21 -1.08 1.96
CA ALA A 248 2.21 -1.71 3.28
C ALA A 248 1.57 -0.84 4.38
N ARG A 249 1.94 0.45 4.47
CA ARG A 249 1.34 1.41 5.42
C ARG A 249 -0.15 1.60 5.17
N ASN A 250 -0.54 1.69 3.90
CA ASN A 250 -1.95 1.79 3.52
C ASN A 250 -2.74 0.54 3.92
N THR A 251 -2.22 -0.65 3.62
CA THR A 251 -2.82 -1.94 4.03
C THR A 251 -2.97 -2.01 5.56
N ALA A 252 -1.94 -1.58 6.30
CA ALA A 252 -1.99 -1.56 7.76
C ALA A 252 -3.01 -0.55 8.31
N PHE A 253 -3.11 0.66 7.73
CA PHE A 253 -4.10 1.66 8.16
C PHE A 253 -5.53 1.17 7.88
N LEU A 254 -5.79 0.63 6.67
CA LEU A 254 -7.10 0.11 6.27
C LEU A 254 -7.54 -1.15 7.07
N ARG A 255 -6.60 -1.95 7.59
CA ARG A 255 -6.92 -3.05 8.53
C ARG A 255 -7.56 -2.55 9.83
N PHE A 256 -7.25 -1.33 10.28
CA PHE A 256 -7.79 -0.75 11.50
C PHE A 256 -8.77 0.41 11.26
N LEU A 257 -9.02 0.83 10.02
CA LEU A 257 -9.89 1.96 9.70
C LEU A 257 -11.32 1.75 10.24
N ARG A 258 -11.91 2.81 10.80
CA ARG A 258 -13.32 2.88 11.20
C ARG A 258 -14.18 3.18 9.95
N PRO A 259 -15.40 2.64 9.83
CA PRO A 259 -16.34 3.05 8.78
C PRO A 259 -16.60 4.57 8.82
N GLY A 260 -16.88 5.17 7.66
CA GLY A 260 -17.08 6.63 7.54
C GLY A 260 -15.80 7.44 7.35
N PHE A 261 -14.70 6.82 6.88
CA PHE A 261 -13.48 7.52 6.47
C PHE A 261 -13.01 7.08 5.08
N HIS A 262 -12.37 8.00 4.35
CA HIS A 262 -11.54 7.70 3.17
C HIS A 262 -10.13 8.29 3.35
N VAL A 263 -9.12 7.67 2.73
CA VAL A 263 -7.72 7.84 3.11
C VAL A 263 -6.89 8.41 1.96
N GLY A 264 -6.46 9.67 2.09
CA GLY A 264 -5.54 10.32 1.17
C GLY A 264 -4.07 10.23 1.61
N ALA A 265 -3.15 10.69 0.74
CA ALA A 265 -1.73 10.86 1.07
C ALA A 265 -1.22 12.27 0.69
N PRO A 266 -0.27 12.85 1.45
CA PRO A 266 0.42 14.07 1.06
C PRO A 266 1.28 13.87 -0.20
N MET A 267 1.26 14.85 -1.10
CA MET A 267 2.07 14.89 -2.31
C MET A 267 3.35 15.71 -2.09
N TYR A 268 4.48 15.17 -2.57
CA TYR A 268 5.80 15.77 -2.47
C TYR A 268 6.47 15.85 -3.86
N PRO A 269 7.24 16.92 -4.16
CA PRO A 269 7.85 17.12 -5.46
C PRO A 269 9.09 16.22 -5.66
N THR A 270 9.19 15.63 -6.84
CA THR A 270 10.26 14.72 -7.31
C THR A 270 11.62 15.39 -7.58
N SER A 271 11.71 16.73 -7.51
CA SER A 271 12.81 17.53 -8.07
C SER A 271 14.14 17.49 -7.28
N SER A 272 14.44 16.40 -6.59
CA SER A 272 15.65 16.20 -5.78
C SER A 272 16.45 15.00 -6.31
N PRO A 273 17.73 15.16 -6.68
CA PRO A 273 18.60 14.04 -7.06
C PRO A 273 18.79 12.99 -5.95
N GLN A 274 18.40 13.29 -4.71
CA GLN A 274 18.45 12.34 -3.59
C GLN A 274 17.18 11.47 -3.45
N GLN A 275 16.13 11.70 -4.25
CA GLN A 275 14.78 11.10 -4.16
C GLN A 275 14.04 11.30 -2.82
N ALA A 276 14.72 11.69 -1.74
CA ALA A 276 14.12 12.18 -0.51
C ALA A 276 13.52 13.59 -0.72
N PRO A 277 12.21 13.78 -0.48
CA PRO A 277 11.57 15.09 -0.58
C PRO A 277 11.89 15.94 0.65
N ARG A 278 12.24 17.21 0.41
CA ARG A 278 12.51 18.19 1.49
C ARG A 278 11.31 19.05 1.86
N HIS A 279 10.36 19.26 0.95
CA HIS A 279 9.16 20.05 1.22
C HIS A 279 7.91 19.35 0.71
N SER A 280 6.76 19.51 1.35
CA SER A 280 5.47 19.09 0.79
C SER A 280 5.02 20.04 -0.34
N ALA A 281 4.43 19.48 -1.39
CA ALA A 281 3.75 20.27 -2.42
C ALA A 281 2.27 20.48 -2.06
N CYS A 282 1.60 19.46 -1.49
CA CYS A 282 0.23 19.54 -0.99
C CYS A 282 -0.04 18.44 0.05
N PHE A 283 -0.56 18.81 1.22
CA PHE A 283 -1.14 17.85 2.17
C PHE A 283 -2.58 17.45 1.77
N GLY A 284 -3.37 18.42 1.30
CA GLY A 284 -4.75 18.27 0.84
C GLY A 284 -5.38 19.64 0.53
N HIS A 285 -6.59 19.69 0.00
CA HIS A 285 -7.20 20.94 -0.49
C HIS A 285 -8.42 21.37 0.32
N LYS A 286 -8.61 22.70 0.51
CA LYS A 286 -9.91 23.27 0.94
C LYS A 286 -10.75 23.70 -0.25
N PHE A 287 -12.04 23.40 -0.26
CA PHE A 287 -12.94 23.89 -1.29
C PHE A 287 -13.48 25.29 -0.94
N ARG A 288 -13.06 26.32 -1.69
CA ARG A 288 -13.50 27.72 -1.51
C ARG A 288 -14.22 28.26 -2.74
N GLY A 289 -15.36 27.65 -3.11
CA GLY A 289 -16.31 28.19 -4.09
C GLY A 289 -15.71 28.46 -5.48
N THR A 290 -15.26 29.70 -5.71
CA THR A 290 -14.61 30.16 -6.95
C THR A 290 -13.06 30.24 -6.91
N VAL A 291 -12.41 30.02 -5.76
CA VAL A 291 -10.93 29.93 -5.60
C VAL A 291 -10.44 28.48 -5.78
N HIS A 292 -9.45 28.22 -6.64
CA HIS A 292 -9.11 26.86 -7.09
C HIS A 292 -8.28 26.06 -6.06
N PRO A 293 -8.42 24.71 -5.99
CA PRO A 293 -7.66 23.84 -5.10
C PRO A 293 -6.16 24.08 -4.98
N SER A 294 -5.43 24.37 -6.07
CA SER A 294 -4.00 24.72 -5.99
C SER A 294 -3.73 25.98 -5.16
N ASP A 295 -4.68 26.89 -5.16
CA ASP A 295 -4.62 28.20 -4.50
C ASP A 295 -5.18 28.09 -3.06
N THR A 296 -5.55 26.86 -2.63
CA THR A 296 -6.09 26.48 -1.31
C THR A 296 -5.48 25.16 -0.80
N ALA A 297 -4.30 24.78 -1.31
CA ALA A 297 -3.53 23.64 -0.86
C ALA A 297 -2.98 23.88 0.56
N LEU A 298 -3.22 22.93 1.46
CA LEU A 298 -2.70 22.91 2.83
C LEU A 298 -1.30 22.30 2.82
N GLY A 299 -0.44 22.72 3.77
CA GLY A 299 0.91 22.16 3.94
C GLY A 299 1.91 22.40 2.79
N GLY A 300 1.53 23.12 1.74
CA GLY A 300 2.42 23.43 0.62
C GLY A 300 3.60 24.31 1.06
N GLY A 301 4.82 23.85 0.76
CA GLY A 301 6.07 24.51 1.15
C GLY A 301 6.62 24.17 2.54
N LEU A 302 5.92 23.37 3.35
CA LEU A 302 6.44 22.94 4.66
C LEU A 302 7.62 21.98 4.52
N ASP A 303 8.72 22.24 5.24
CA ASP A 303 9.91 21.37 5.29
C ASP A 303 9.60 20.06 6.04
N THR A 304 9.96 18.92 5.45
CA THR A 304 9.72 17.58 6.01
C THR A 304 10.45 17.33 7.33
N ALA A 305 11.48 18.11 7.66
CA ALA A 305 12.15 18.09 8.97
C ALA A 305 11.40 18.91 10.04
N ASP A 306 10.55 19.87 9.66
CA ASP A 306 9.71 20.65 10.58
C ASP A 306 8.44 19.89 10.95
N ILE A 307 8.64 18.80 11.70
CA ILE A 307 7.57 17.96 12.24
C ILE A 307 6.54 18.79 13.05
N PRO A 308 6.92 19.74 13.93
CA PRO A 308 5.97 20.61 14.61
C PRO A 308 5.02 21.37 13.67
N ALA A 309 5.51 21.93 12.56
CA ALA A 309 4.65 22.62 11.58
C ALA A 309 3.64 21.67 10.92
N PHE A 310 4.02 20.42 10.62
CA PHE A 310 3.08 19.40 10.12
C PHE A 310 2.05 18.93 11.17
N ILE A 311 2.39 18.96 12.46
CA ILE A 311 1.41 18.68 13.53
C ILE A 311 0.45 19.87 13.69
N GLY A 312 0.96 21.11 13.65
CA GLY A 312 0.22 22.34 13.95
C GLY A 312 -0.56 22.98 12.80
N MET A 313 -0.48 22.47 11.57
CA MET A 313 -1.23 23.01 10.42
C MET A 313 -2.74 22.70 10.47
N ASP A 314 -3.51 23.27 9.54
CA ASP A 314 -4.90 22.85 9.30
C ASP A 314 -4.91 21.41 8.75
N ARG A 315 -5.39 20.47 9.56
CA ARG A 315 -5.43 19.03 9.24
C ARG A 315 -6.81 18.52 8.78
N ALA A 316 -7.70 19.42 8.36
CA ALA A 316 -9.05 19.11 7.90
C ALA A 316 -9.28 19.52 6.42
N PRO A 317 -8.51 19.00 5.44
CA PRO A 317 -8.80 19.23 4.02
C PRO A 317 -10.20 18.73 3.65
N ASP A 318 -10.84 19.40 2.70
CA ASP A 318 -12.13 18.99 2.15
C ASP A 318 -11.98 17.84 1.14
N THR A 319 -10.86 17.80 0.40
CA THR A 319 -10.59 16.81 -0.66
C THR A 319 -9.08 16.49 -0.77
N THR A 320 -8.76 15.26 -1.18
CA THR A 320 -7.43 14.85 -1.67
C THR A 320 -7.43 14.84 -3.21
N GLY A 321 -6.25 14.74 -3.82
CA GLY A 321 -6.13 14.38 -5.24
C GLY A 321 -6.01 12.86 -5.42
N TRP A 322 -6.44 12.35 -6.55
CA TRP A 322 -6.40 10.92 -6.89
C TRP A 322 -5.01 10.37 -7.25
N TRP A 323 -3.94 11.08 -6.87
CA TRP A 323 -2.61 10.50 -6.75
C TRP A 323 -2.54 9.48 -5.59
N TRP A 324 -3.41 9.64 -4.58
CA TRP A 324 -3.70 8.64 -3.55
C TRP A 324 -5.06 8.96 -2.90
N ASP A 325 -6.07 8.14 -3.16
CA ASP A 325 -7.37 8.20 -2.47
C ASP A 325 -7.97 6.80 -2.30
N CYS A 326 -7.98 6.28 -1.07
CA CYS A 326 -8.49 4.95 -0.76
C CYS A 326 -9.89 5.01 -0.12
N ILE A 327 -10.87 4.39 -0.77
CA ILE A 327 -12.30 4.58 -0.54
C ILE A 327 -12.98 3.21 -0.35
N ALA A 328 -13.85 3.08 0.65
CA ALA A 328 -14.58 1.85 0.92
C ALA A 328 -15.63 1.56 -0.19
N VAL A 329 -15.69 0.32 -0.66
CA VAL A 329 -16.64 -0.11 -1.71
C VAL A 329 -18.09 0.05 -1.24
N ALA A 330 -18.35 -0.14 0.06
CA ALA A 330 -19.67 0.12 0.66
C ALA A 330 -20.12 1.59 0.52
N ASP A 331 -19.19 2.55 0.59
CA ASP A 331 -19.52 3.97 0.38
C ASP A 331 -19.67 4.30 -1.11
N ILE A 332 -18.90 3.67 -2.00
CA ILE A 332 -19.09 3.77 -3.46
C ILE A 332 -20.47 3.25 -3.89
N HIS A 333 -20.95 2.15 -3.27
CA HIS A 333 -22.32 1.64 -3.45
C HIS A 333 -23.38 2.60 -2.90
N ARG A 334 -23.03 3.42 -1.89
CA ARG A 334 -23.93 4.37 -1.24
C ARG A 334 -24.05 5.71 -1.99
N ILE A 335 -22.96 6.22 -2.57
CA ILE A 335 -22.94 7.52 -3.26
C ILE A 335 -22.94 7.45 -4.80
N GLY A 336 -22.70 6.26 -5.38
CA GLY A 336 -22.53 6.08 -6.83
C GLY A 336 -21.12 6.41 -7.33
N LEU A 337 -20.86 6.19 -8.62
CA LEU A 337 -19.57 6.44 -9.27
C LEU A 337 -19.26 7.94 -9.40
N PRO A 338 -18.03 8.34 -9.78
CA PRO A 338 -17.70 9.75 -10.03
C PRO A 338 -18.59 10.41 -11.10
N TYR A 339 -18.68 11.74 -11.08
CA TYR A 339 -19.27 12.46 -12.20
C TYR A 339 -18.34 12.36 -13.44
N PRO A 340 -18.88 12.08 -14.65
CA PRO A 340 -18.08 11.88 -15.86
C PRO A 340 -17.51 13.19 -16.40
N PHE A 341 -16.41 13.62 -15.81
CA PHE A 341 -15.47 14.55 -16.41
C PHE A 341 -14.48 13.80 -17.32
N PHE A 342 -13.61 14.57 -17.99
CA PHE A 342 -12.44 14.05 -18.71
C PHE A 342 -11.21 14.08 -17.79
N ILE A 343 -10.91 15.26 -17.23
CA ILE A 343 -9.87 15.55 -16.24
C ILE A 343 -10.27 16.77 -15.40
N LYS A 344 -9.80 16.84 -14.15
CA LYS A 344 -9.92 17.96 -13.19
C LYS A 344 -11.29 18.17 -12.57
N MET A 345 -11.31 18.37 -11.25
CA MET A 345 -12.49 18.55 -10.39
C MET A 345 -13.32 17.26 -10.21
N ASP A 346 -12.84 16.14 -10.75
CA ASP A 346 -13.27 14.77 -10.52
C ASP A 346 -12.94 14.32 -9.09
N ASP A 347 -11.67 14.49 -8.72
CA ASP A 347 -11.16 14.45 -7.35
C ASP A 347 -11.99 15.29 -6.35
N VAL A 348 -12.27 16.54 -6.73
CA VAL A 348 -13.01 17.48 -5.87
C VAL A 348 -14.51 17.14 -5.78
N GLU A 349 -15.14 16.70 -6.87
CA GLU A 349 -16.55 16.30 -6.87
C GLU A 349 -16.78 15.09 -5.98
N TYR A 350 -15.89 14.08 -6.08
CA TYR A 350 -16.04 12.85 -5.33
C TYR A 350 -15.75 13.04 -3.84
N GLY A 351 -14.66 13.73 -3.49
CA GLY A 351 -14.35 14.05 -2.09
C GLY A 351 -15.46 14.88 -1.41
N LEU A 352 -16.03 15.86 -2.11
CA LEU A 352 -17.16 16.63 -1.56
C LEU A 352 -18.45 15.80 -1.43
N ARG A 353 -18.72 14.87 -2.35
CA ARG A 353 -19.89 13.98 -2.27
C ARG A 353 -19.74 12.89 -1.21
N LEU A 354 -18.54 12.38 -0.98
CA LEU A 354 -18.19 11.51 0.15
C LEU A 354 -18.43 12.25 1.48
N ARG A 355 -17.86 13.46 1.62
CA ARG A 355 -17.98 14.30 2.81
C ARG A 355 -19.43 14.71 3.11
N ASP A 356 -20.20 15.09 2.10
CA ASP A 356 -21.62 15.42 2.26
C ASP A 356 -22.50 14.17 2.55
N ALA A 357 -22.01 12.96 2.27
CA ALA A 357 -22.57 11.70 2.73
C ALA A 357 -22.03 11.23 4.10
N GLY A 358 -21.24 12.06 4.79
CA GLY A 358 -20.69 11.75 6.12
C GLY A 358 -19.49 10.79 6.11
N VAL A 359 -18.72 10.74 5.02
CA VAL A 359 -17.41 10.08 4.96
C VAL A 359 -16.31 11.14 5.10
N GLU A 360 -15.57 11.13 6.20
CA GLU A 360 -14.50 12.11 6.44
C GLU A 360 -13.19 11.74 5.71
N LEU A 361 -12.46 12.75 5.25
CA LEU A 361 -11.11 12.60 4.75
C LEU A 361 -10.12 12.52 5.93
N VAL A 362 -9.30 11.46 5.95
CA VAL A 362 -8.11 11.37 6.79
C VAL A 362 -6.87 11.27 5.91
N ILE A 363 -5.84 12.04 6.26
CA ILE A 363 -4.54 12.02 5.59
C ILE A 363 -3.47 11.84 6.68
N PRO A 364 -2.88 10.64 6.80
CA PRO A 364 -1.71 10.42 7.65
C PRO A 364 -0.52 11.17 7.07
N PHE A 365 0.16 12.02 7.85
CA PHE A 365 1.37 12.73 7.36
C PHE A 365 2.56 11.79 7.11
N SER A 366 2.47 10.53 7.55
CA SER A 366 3.46 9.49 7.31
C SER A 366 3.20 8.71 6.01
N PHE A 367 2.10 8.99 5.30
CA PHE A 367 1.98 8.55 3.91
C PHE A 367 2.75 9.55 3.03
N TRP A 368 3.14 9.15 1.83
CA TRP A 368 3.75 10.04 0.86
C TRP A 368 3.48 9.58 -0.55
N VAL A 369 3.35 10.53 -1.48
CA VAL A 369 3.45 10.30 -2.91
C VAL A 369 4.51 11.23 -3.49
N LEU A 370 5.46 10.68 -4.24
CA LEU A 370 6.43 11.46 -5.02
C LEU A 370 5.85 11.68 -6.43
N HIS A 371 5.50 12.93 -6.75
CA HIS A 371 4.98 13.33 -8.06
C HIS A 371 5.68 14.62 -8.54
N ASP A 372 5.97 14.72 -9.84
CA ASP A 372 6.30 15.98 -10.52
C ASP A 372 5.38 17.17 -10.14
N ASP A 373 6.01 18.32 -9.91
CA ASP A 373 5.39 19.51 -9.32
C ASP A 373 4.28 20.16 -10.19
N PHE A 374 3.34 20.83 -9.53
CA PHE A 374 2.16 21.45 -10.12
C PHE A 374 2.46 22.62 -11.08
N GLU A 375 3.65 23.24 -11.00
CA GLU A 375 3.99 24.53 -11.64
C GLU A 375 3.71 24.60 -13.16
N GLU A 376 3.65 23.47 -13.88
CA GLU A 376 3.42 23.45 -15.34
C GLU A 376 2.13 22.75 -15.83
N LYS A 377 1.23 22.34 -14.94
CA LYS A 377 -0.06 21.71 -15.33
C LYS A 377 -1.13 22.70 -15.84
N TYR A 378 -0.75 23.88 -16.37
CA TYR A 378 -1.64 25.02 -16.67
C TYR A 378 -1.57 25.59 -18.10
N SER A 379 -1.44 24.73 -19.12
CA SER A 379 -1.64 25.15 -20.52
C SER A 379 -3.06 25.64 -20.79
N ALA A 380 -3.27 26.35 -21.91
CA ALA A 380 -4.59 26.86 -22.32
C ALA A 380 -5.67 25.75 -22.33
N ALA A 381 -5.32 24.55 -22.78
CA ALA A 381 -6.20 23.38 -22.77
C ALA A 381 -6.56 22.90 -21.35
N MET A 382 -5.64 22.95 -20.38
CA MET A 382 -5.94 22.59 -18.99
C MET A 382 -6.86 23.62 -18.32
N GLN A 383 -6.73 24.90 -18.67
CA GLN A 383 -7.59 25.97 -18.17
C GLN A 383 -9.06 25.79 -18.62
N TYR A 384 -9.30 25.28 -19.84
CA TYR A 384 -10.65 24.90 -20.29
C TYR A 384 -11.33 23.95 -19.29
N PHE A 385 -10.67 22.83 -18.94
CA PHE A 385 -11.24 21.83 -18.02
C PHE A 385 -11.33 22.35 -16.59
N ARG A 386 -10.27 23.01 -16.08
CA ARG A 386 -10.22 23.64 -14.75
C ARG A 386 -11.41 24.57 -14.50
N PHE A 387 -11.81 25.37 -15.47
CA PHE A 387 -12.93 26.30 -15.30
C PHE A 387 -14.30 25.70 -15.70
N ARG A 388 -14.41 24.94 -16.79
CA ARG A 388 -15.67 24.27 -17.18
C ARG A 388 -16.18 23.35 -16.09
N ASN A 389 -15.34 22.42 -15.63
CA ASN A 389 -15.75 21.38 -14.68
C ASN A 389 -16.06 21.98 -13.31
N ARG A 390 -15.39 23.08 -12.95
CA ARG A 390 -15.73 23.86 -11.76
C ARG A 390 -17.14 24.46 -11.83
N TRP A 391 -17.55 25.02 -12.97
CA TRP A 391 -18.91 25.55 -13.13
C TRP A 391 -19.95 24.42 -13.05
N VAL A 392 -19.62 23.23 -13.53
CA VAL A 392 -20.42 22.01 -13.31
C VAL A 392 -20.46 21.64 -11.81
N LEU A 393 -19.33 21.60 -11.11
CA LEU A 393 -19.28 21.29 -9.67
C LEU A 393 -20.13 22.27 -8.83
N LEU A 394 -20.10 23.57 -9.14
CA LEU A 394 -20.96 24.58 -8.53
C LEU A 394 -22.46 24.34 -8.86
N ALA A 395 -22.77 23.82 -10.06
CA ALA A 395 -24.12 23.42 -10.43
C ALA A 395 -24.61 22.21 -9.63
N LEU A 396 -23.81 21.13 -9.59
CA LEU A 396 -24.10 19.87 -8.89
C LEU A 396 -24.33 20.13 -7.39
N THR A 397 -23.36 20.76 -6.73
CA THR A 397 -23.40 21.01 -5.27
C THR A 397 -24.38 22.11 -4.87
N GLY A 398 -24.87 22.93 -5.81
CA GLY A 398 -25.71 24.10 -5.54
C GLY A 398 -25.00 25.26 -4.80
N ARG A 399 -23.68 25.17 -4.57
CA ARG A 399 -22.88 26.12 -3.75
C ARG A 399 -22.51 27.41 -4.50
N LEU A 400 -23.49 28.00 -5.16
CA LEU A 400 -23.35 29.27 -5.88
C LEU A 400 -23.69 30.44 -4.96
N GLU A 401 -22.71 31.28 -4.61
CA GLU A 401 -22.89 32.43 -3.70
C GLU A 401 -23.93 33.42 -4.23
N THR A 402 -23.67 34.05 -5.39
CA THR A 402 -24.69 34.72 -6.19
C THR A 402 -24.45 34.51 -7.69
N GLN A 403 -25.50 34.71 -8.50
CA GLN A 403 -25.39 34.69 -9.96
C GLN A 403 -24.55 35.86 -10.49
N THR A 404 -24.64 37.03 -9.84
CA THR A 404 -23.87 38.23 -10.22
C THR A 404 -22.39 37.99 -10.07
N ASP A 405 -21.96 37.48 -8.90
CA ASP A 405 -20.55 37.25 -8.59
C ASP A 405 -19.94 36.17 -9.50
N PHE A 406 -20.71 35.12 -9.83
CA PHE A 406 -20.30 34.13 -10.83
C PHE A 406 -20.06 34.75 -12.21
N ILE A 407 -21.00 35.58 -12.68
CA ILE A 407 -20.93 36.22 -14.00
C ILE A 407 -19.78 37.22 -14.05
N ASP A 408 -19.61 38.06 -13.02
CA ASP A 408 -18.55 39.05 -13.00
C ASP A 408 -17.16 38.43 -12.81
N GLN A 409 -17.02 37.32 -12.06
CA GLN A 409 -15.77 36.56 -11.99
C GLN A 409 -15.41 35.89 -13.32
N TYR A 410 -16.38 35.27 -14.01
CA TYR A 410 -16.19 34.76 -15.37
C TYR A 410 -15.75 35.87 -16.35
N VAL A 411 -16.41 37.03 -16.28
CA VAL A 411 -16.12 38.19 -17.11
C VAL A 411 -14.76 38.81 -16.78
N ALA A 412 -14.35 38.84 -15.52
CA ALA A 412 -13.03 39.27 -15.10
C ALA A 412 -11.94 38.32 -15.61
N LEU A 413 -12.15 37.01 -15.53
CA LEU A 413 -11.22 35.98 -15.99
C LEU A 413 -10.93 36.09 -17.49
N VAL A 414 -11.97 36.12 -18.34
CA VAL A 414 -11.79 36.27 -19.81
C VAL A 414 -11.13 37.62 -20.15
N ARG A 415 -11.50 38.70 -19.45
CA ARG A 415 -10.83 40.01 -19.60
C ARG A 415 -9.37 39.97 -19.18
N GLY A 416 -9.01 39.18 -18.16
CA GLY A 416 -7.63 38.97 -17.70
C GLY A 416 -6.76 38.35 -18.78
N PHE A 417 -7.19 37.25 -19.39
CA PHE A 417 -6.46 36.61 -20.48
C PHE A 417 -6.32 37.52 -21.72
N VAL A 418 -7.36 38.28 -22.10
CA VAL A 418 -7.25 39.30 -23.16
C VAL A 418 -6.29 40.43 -22.77
N ALA A 419 -6.35 40.91 -21.52
CA ALA A 419 -5.44 41.92 -20.97
C ALA A 419 -3.97 41.45 -20.93
N GLU A 420 -3.73 40.14 -20.84
CA GLU A 420 -2.43 39.48 -20.92
C GLU A 420 -2.03 39.04 -22.34
N ARG A 421 -2.87 39.35 -23.34
CA ARG A 421 -2.67 38.99 -24.76
C ARG A 421 -2.68 37.46 -25.01
N LYS A 422 -3.22 36.67 -24.08
CA LYS A 422 -3.43 35.21 -24.13
C LYS A 422 -4.81 34.91 -24.76
N TYR A 423 -4.92 34.95 -26.08
CA TYR A 423 -6.20 34.83 -26.79
C TYR A 423 -6.65 33.39 -27.05
N GLU A 424 -5.77 32.41 -26.98
CA GLU A 424 -6.15 30.99 -27.03
C GLU A 424 -6.77 30.59 -25.70
N HIS A 425 -6.17 30.99 -24.56
CA HIS A 425 -6.81 30.91 -23.25
C HIS A 425 -8.16 31.64 -23.22
N ALA A 426 -8.22 32.89 -23.69
CA ALA A 426 -9.46 33.66 -23.71
C ALA A 426 -10.54 33.06 -24.62
N GLN A 427 -10.16 32.39 -25.71
CA GLN A 427 -11.12 31.72 -26.59
C GLN A 427 -11.69 30.47 -25.90
N LEU A 428 -10.83 29.61 -25.37
CA LEU A 428 -11.28 28.38 -24.72
C LEU A 428 -12.22 28.63 -23.53
N LEU A 429 -12.11 29.77 -22.84
CA LEU A 429 -13.07 30.15 -21.79
C LEU A 429 -14.40 30.69 -22.32
N LEU A 430 -14.44 31.25 -23.53
CA LEU A 430 -15.71 31.54 -24.21
C LEU A 430 -16.38 30.23 -24.63
N ASP A 431 -15.62 29.36 -25.29
CA ASP A 431 -16.08 28.06 -25.78
C ASP A 431 -16.55 27.16 -24.61
N ALA A 432 -15.80 27.12 -23.51
CA ALA A 432 -16.17 26.40 -22.28
C ALA A 432 -17.51 26.86 -21.70
N MET A 433 -17.83 28.15 -21.78
CA MET A 433 -19.08 28.71 -21.26
C MET A 433 -20.26 28.45 -22.22
N GLU A 434 -20.02 28.35 -23.53
CA GLU A 434 -21.02 27.87 -24.49
C GLU A 434 -21.31 26.37 -24.32
N HIS A 435 -20.26 25.56 -24.15
CA HIS A 435 -20.40 24.13 -23.89
C HIS A 435 -21.07 23.87 -22.53
N PHE A 436 -20.72 24.62 -21.47
CA PHE A 436 -21.39 24.54 -20.17
C PHE A 436 -22.89 24.82 -20.29
N GLN A 437 -23.30 25.90 -20.98
CA GLN A 437 -24.70 26.27 -21.18
C GLN A 437 -25.52 25.26 -21.99
N ARG A 438 -24.88 24.47 -22.87
CA ARG A 438 -25.55 23.36 -23.58
C ARG A 438 -25.92 22.20 -22.66
N GLY A 439 -25.28 22.08 -21.49
CA GLY A 439 -25.67 21.15 -20.43
C GLY A 439 -25.00 19.77 -20.49
N PRO A 440 -25.33 18.88 -19.53
CA PRO A 440 -24.60 17.64 -19.26
C PRO A 440 -24.49 16.70 -20.46
N ASP A 441 -25.63 16.41 -21.09
CA ASP A 441 -25.79 15.45 -22.19
C ASP A 441 -24.89 15.81 -23.38
N TYR A 442 -24.79 17.11 -23.70
CA TYR A 442 -23.91 17.63 -24.75
C TYR A 442 -22.42 17.49 -24.38
N LEU A 443 -22.04 17.67 -23.12
CA LEU A 443 -20.65 17.50 -22.70
C LEU A 443 -20.17 16.05 -22.85
N VAL A 444 -21.06 15.07 -22.60
CA VAL A 444 -20.78 13.64 -22.73
C VAL A 444 -20.81 13.20 -24.19
N GLU A 445 -21.88 13.50 -24.94
CA GLU A 445 -22.04 13.07 -26.33
C GLU A 445 -20.94 13.63 -27.24
N GLN A 446 -20.56 14.90 -27.02
CA GLN A 446 -19.64 15.63 -27.89
C GLN A 446 -18.21 15.68 -27.34
N GLU A 447 -17.87 14.91 -26.30
CA GLU A 447 -16.55 14.96 -25.65
C GLU A 447 -15.39 14.87 -26.66
N LYS A 448 -15.43 13.89 -27.57
CA LYS A 448 -14.39 13.69 -28.58
C LYS A 448 -14.25 14.85 -29.58
N SER A 449 -15.36 15.49 -29.95
CA SER A 449 -15.33 16.66 -30.87
C SER A 449 -14.89 17.94 -30.15
N ILE A 450 -15.27 18.10 -28.87
CA ILE A 450 -14.80 19.14 -27.96
C ILE A 450 -13.28 19.03 -27.76
N LEU A 451 -12.76 17.84 -27.46
CA LEU A 451 -11.32 17.57 -27.32
C LEU A 451 -10.53 17.94 -28.59
N ALA A 452 -10.99 17.46 -29.75
CA ALA A 452 -10.39 17.79 -31.04
C ALA A 452 -10.38 19.31 -31.29
N GLY A 453 -11.47 20.01 -30.97
CA GLY A 453 -11.57 21.47 -31.07
C GLY A 453 -10.57 22.21 -30.17
N ILE A 454 -10.43 21.79 -28.92
CA ILE A 454 -9.48 22.38 -27.95
C ILE A 454 -8.04 22.24 -28.45
N PHE A 455 -7.61 21.03 -28.81
CA PHE A 455 -6.24 20.79 -29.26
C PHE A 455 -5.96 21.39 -30.63
N ALA A 456 -6.96 21.51 -31.51
CA ALA A 456 -6.81 22.21 -32.79
C ALA A 456 -6.70 23.75 -32.63
N LEU A 457 -7.09 24.32 -31.49
CA LEU A 457 -7.06 25.76 -31.24
C LEU A 457 -5.78 26.23 -30.53
N VAL A 458 -5.19 25.42 -29.66
CA VAL A 458 -3.92 25.76 -28.96
C VAL A 458 -2.74 25.57 -29.91
N LYS A 459 -2.12 26.67 -30.33
CA LYS A 459 -1.01 26.67 -31.31
C LYS A 459 0.16 27.56 -30.89
N HIS A 460 -0.12 28.75 -30.37
CA HIS A 460 0.91 29.74 -30.00
C HIS A 460 1.09 29.84 -28.48
N GLU A 461 0.07 29.47 -27.70
CA GLU A 461 0.07 29.52 -26.23
C GLU A 461 0.42 28.15 -25.62
N LYS A 462 1.48 27.53 -26.17
CA LYS A 462 2.08 26.27 -25.75
C LYS A 462 3.57 26.49 -25.49
N ASN A 463 4.09 25.97 -24.37
CA ASN A 463 5.53 26.06 -24.05
C ASN A 463 6.39 25.42 -25.15
N VAL A 464 7.44 26.14 -25.54
CA VAL A 464 8.57 25.71 -26.37
C VAL A 464 9.88 26.01 -25.64
N THR A 465 10.98 25.44 -26.09
CA THR A 465 12.32 25.71 -25.51
C THR A 465 12.67 27.20 -25.62
N MET A 466 12.98 27.82 -24.48
CA MET A 466 13.29 29.23 -24.32
C MET A 466 14.30 29.38 -23.16
N PRO A 467 15.60 29.08 -23.38
CA PRO A 467 16.59 29.04 -22.31
C PRO A 467 16.81 30.41 -21.65
N THR A 468 16.63 31.48 -22.40
CA THR A 468 16.73 32.88 -21.97
C THR A 468 15.55 33.70 -22.51
N PRO A 469 15.25 34.88 -21.92
CA PRO A 469 14.25 35.79 -22.47
C PRO A 469 14.60 36.21 -23.91
N PRO A 470 13.61 36.36 -24.82
CA PRO A 470 13.88 36.80 -26.18
C PRO A 470 14.62 38.15 -26.25
N GLU A 471 15.58 38.27 -27.16
CA GLU A 471 16.48 39.43 -27.25
C GLU A 471 15.73 40.78 -27.32
N GLY A 472 16.16 41.75 -26.51
CA GLY A 472 15.52 43.06 -26.41
C GLY A 472 14.14 43.05 -25.72
N ALA A 473 13.73 41.96 -25.07
CA ALA A 473 12.57 41.95 -24.18
C ALA A 473 12.94 42.47 -22.78
N VAL A 474 12.18 43.44 -22.28
CA VAL A 474 12.34 43.96 -20.91
C VAL A 474 11.65 43.01 -19.93
N LEU A 475 12.38 42.49 -18.93
CA LEU A 475 11.80 41.72 -17.84
C LEU A 475 10.91 42.63 -16.96
N ALA A 476 9.66 42.23 -16.74
CA ALA A 476 8.60 43.12 -16.27
C ALA A 476 7.79 42.64 -15.06
N ASN A 477 8.25 41.60 -14.35
CA ASN A 477 7.69 41.24 -13.05
C ASN A 477 7.64 42.46 -12.11
N ASP A 478 6.58 42.56 -11.31
CA ASP A 478 6.40 43.60 -10.29
C ASP A 478 6.33 45.05 -10.84
N LEU A 479 5.89 45.24 -12.09
CA LEU A 479 5.59 46.58 -12.62
C LEU A 479 4.42 47.22 -11.86
N TYR A 480 4.73 48.05 -10.86
CA TYR A 480 3.79 48.83 -10.03
C TYR A 480 2.47 49.20 -10.72
N PRO A 481 1.29 48.96 -10.11
CA PRO A 481 0.02 49.37 -10.69
C PRO A 481 -0.04 50.90 -10.89
N PRO A 482 -0.88 51.42 -11.81
CA PRO A 482 -0.85 52.84 -12.15
C PRO A 482 -1.21 53.75 -10.98
N ALA A 483 -0.25 54.54 -10.50
CA ALA A 483 -0.38 55.34 -9.28
C ALA A 483 -1.38 56.52 -9.38
N SER A 484 -1.75 56.98 -10.59
CA SER A 484 -2.75 58.04 -10.77
C SER A 484 -4.14 57.45 -11.08
N PRO A 485 -5.23 58.00 -10.51
CA PRO A 485 -6.59 57.56 -10.84
C PRO A 485 -6.91 57.65 -12.33
N ARG A 486 -6.39 58.68 -13.04
CA ARG A 486 -6.56 58.83 -14.49
C ARG A 486 -5.89 57.68 -15.26
N THR A 487 -4.68 57.29 -14.86
CA THR A 487 -3.95 56.19 -15.51
C THR A 487 -4.56 54.83 -15.17
N ALA A 488 -5.04 54.63 -13.94
CA ALA A 488 -5.78 53.43 -13.55
C ALA A 488 -7.10 53.29 -14.34
N GLN A 489 -7.85 54.39 -14.49
CA GLN A 489 -9.05 54.45 -15.31
C GLN A 489 -8.76 54.17 -16.80
N LEU A 490 -7.67 54.74 -17.34
CA LEU A 490 -7.23 54.48 -18.71
C LEU A 490 -6.86 53.00 -18.91
N ASN A 491 -6.05 52.43 -18.03
CA ASN A 491 -5.72 50.99 -18.04
C ASN A 491 -6.99 50.13 -17.99
N ARG A 492 -7.98 50.48 -17.16
CA ARG A 492 -9.25 49.73 -17.04
C ARG A 492 -10.07 49.79 -18.34
N ILE A 493 -10.22 50.97 -18.93
CA ILE A 493 -11.03 51.19 -20.15
C ILE A 493 -10.36 50.55 -21.39
N THR A 494 -9.03 50.62 -21.48
CA THR A 494 -8.25 50.09 -22.61
C THR A 494 -7.89 48.61 -22.50
N VAL A 495 -8.45 47.89 -21.51
CA VAL A 495 -8.15 46.48 -21.21
C VAL A 495 -6.63 46.26 -21.06
N ASN A 496 -6.04 46.95 -20.08
CA ASN A 496 -4.60 46.94 -19.81
C ASN A 496 -3.73 47.43 -20.98
N ASN A 497 -4.08 48.63 -21.47
CA ASN A 497 -3.43 49.35 -22.58
C ASN A 497 -3.43 48.59 -23.92
N HIS A 498 -4.27 47.57 -24.07
CA HIS A 498 -4.37 46.74 -25.28
C HIS A 498 -4.71 47.54 -26.54
N PHE A 499 -5.60 48.53 -26.41
CA PHE A 499 -6.04 49.37 -27.53
C PHE A 499 -5.15 50.61 -27.77
N LEU A 500 -4.02 50.74 -27.06
CA LEU A 500 -3.05 51.82 -27.25
C LEU A 500 -1.91 51.42 -28.22
N PRO A 501 -1.20 52.38 -28.83
CA PRO A 501 -0.09 52.10 -29.76
C PRO A 501 1.19 51.65 -29.04
N LEU A 502 1.20 50.42 -28.55
CA LEU A 502 2.36 49.80 -27.89
C LEU A 502 3.44 49.36 -28.88
N LYS A 503 4.72 49.48 -28.48
CA LYS A 503 5.90 49.07 -29.25
C LYS A 503 6.81 48.05 -28.56
N GLU A 504 6.80 47.97 -27.22
CA GLU A 504 7.80 47.23 -26.45
C GLU A 504 7.70 45.70 -26.59
N ARG A 505 8.84 45.01 -26.47
CA ARG A 505 8.92 43.57 -26.18
C ARG A 505 9.08 43.42 -24.67
N VAL A 506 8.31 42.51 -24.07
CA VAL A 506 8.30 42.25 -22.62
C VAL A 506 8.54 40.77 -22.37
N ALA A 507 9.23 40.46 -21.28
CA ALA A 507 9.34 39.13 -20.69
C ALA A 507 8.73 39.14 -19.27
N ILE A 508 8.09 38.05 -18.89
CA ILE A 508 7.57 37.81 -17.55
C ILE A 508 8.11 36.45 -17.12
N ASP A 509 8.90 36.42 -16.05
CA ASP A 509 9.35 35.19 -15.41
C ASP A 509 8.17 34.59 -14.63
N THR A 510 7.70 33.43 -15.05
CA THR A 510 6.55 32.73 -14.46
C THR A 510 6.90 32.00 -13.16
N THR A 511 8.18 31.84 -12.83
CA THR A 511 8.65 31.27 -11.55
C THR A 511 8.61 32.30 -10.40
N ARG A 512 8.28 33.54 -10.73
CA ARG A 512 8.17 34.68 -9.83
C ARG A 512 6.73 35.22 -9.81
N PRO A 513 6.31 35.87 -8.72
CA PRO A 513 5.08 36.65 -8.71
C PRO A 513 5.00 37.60 -9.92
N HIS A 514 3.83 37.66 -10.52
CA HIS A 514 3.53 38.57 -11.62
C HIS A 514 2.05 38.91 -11.62
N ARG A 515 1.70 39.99 -12.31
CA ARG A 515 0.33 40.53 -12.38
C ARG A 515 -0.06 40.74 -13.83
N SER A 516 -1.34 40.71 -14.14
CA SER A 516 -1.83 41.03 -15.49
C SER A 516 -1.33 42.41 -15.96
N THR A 517 -1.17 43.36 -15.03
CA THR A 517 -0.59 44.70 -15.25
C THR A 517 0.85 44.71 -15.77
N ASP A 518 1.60 43.62 -15.69
CA ASP A 518 3.01 43.55 -16.07
C ASP A 518 3.14 43.46 -17.60
N SER A 519 2.19 42.78 -18.24
CA SER A 519 2.04 42.74 -19.70
C SER A 519 1.72 44.10 -20.34
N ARG A 520 1.33 45.12 -19.55
CA ARG A 520 0.64 46.34 -20.04
C ARG A 520 1.41 47.16 -21.07
N ARG A 521 2.74 47.15 -21.01
CA ARG A 521 3.62 47.91 -21.93
C ARG A 521 3.90 47.14 -23.23
N GLY A 522 3.83 45.80 -23.16
CA GLY A 522 4.22 44.92 -24.25
C GLY A 522 3.23 44.96 -25.42
N LYS A 523 3.77 45.22 -26.62
CA LYS A 523 3.19 44.79 -27.89
C LYS A 523 3.37 43.28 -28.06
N THR A 524 4.50 42.76 -27.62
CA THR A 524 4.82 41.33 -27.58
C THR A 524 5.23 40.98 -26.15
N VAL A 525 4.71 39.88 -25.60
CA VAL A 525 4.90 39.44 -24.22
C VAL A 525 5.33 37.98 -24.23
N SER A 526 6.41 37.69 -23.53
CA SER A 526 7.03 36.36 -23.46
C SER A 526 6.85 35.83 -22.05
N TYR A 527 6.07 34.76 -21.90
CA TYR A 527 5.89 34.06 -20.62
C TYR A 527 6.98 32.98 -20.55
N TRP A 528 7.92 33.15 -19.63
CA TRP A 528 9.18 32.40 -19.57
C TRP A 528 9.35 31.75 -18.20
N ASN A 529 9.66 30.45 -18.17
CA ASN A 529 10.01 29.72 -16.97
C ASN A 529 11.55 29.69 -16.83
N SER A 530 12.10 30.54 -15.97
CA SER A 530 13.55 30.68 -15.80
C SER A 530 14.24 29.45 -15.18
N ARG A 531 13.51 28.62 -14.43
CA ARG A 531 14.03 27.36 -13.86
C ARG A 531 14.16 26.25 -14.91
N LYS A 532 13.19 26.16 -15.83
CA LYS A 532 13.10 25.07 -16.82
C LYS A 532 13.55 25.44 -18.24
N GLY A 533 13.81 26.72 -18.53
CA GLY A 533 14.27 27.15 -19.85
C GLY A 533 13.21 26.92 -20.95
N VAL A 534 11.93 27.12 -20.63
CA VAL A 534 10.79 26.97 -21.55
C VAL A 534 9.85 28.17 -21.45
N GLY A 535 9.01 28.38 -22.46
CA GLY A 535 8.05 29.49 -22.46
C GLY A 535 7.28 29.64 -23.76
N PHE A 536 6.45 30.68 -23.86
CA PHE A 536 5.73 31.03 -25.08
C PHE A 536 5.59 32.54 -25.27
N THR A 537 5.40 32.98 -26.51
CA THR A 537 5.38 34.42 -26.88
C THR A 537 4.07 34.78 -27.56
N VAL A 538 3.33 35.73 -26.96
CA VAL A 538 2.09 36.29 -27.51
C VAL A 538 2.29 37.71 -28.04
N THR A 539 1.52 38.10 -29.05
CA THR A 539 1.58 39.44 -29.67
C THR A 539 0.19 40.08 -29.75
N ARG A 540 0.13 41.39 -29.53
CA ARG A 540 -1.09 42.22 -29.44
C ARG A 540 -1.91 42.22 -30.74
N ASP A 541 -3.02 41.47 -30.76
CA ASP A 541 -4.04 41.49 -31.82
C ASP A 541 -5.35 42.12 -31.30
N SER A 542 -5.56 43.40 -31.61
CA SER A 542 -6.78 44.12 -31.22
C SER A 542 -8.03 43.70 -32.02
N ARG A 543 -7.89 43.03 -33.17
CA ARG A 543 -9.03 42.50 -33.95
C ARG A 543 -9.54 41.19 -33.35
N ARG A 544 -8.66 40.30 -32.88
CA ARG A 544 -9.04 39.11 -32.08
C ARG A 544 -9.59 39.52 -30.72
N ALA A 545 -8.92 40.43 -30.00
CA ALA A 545 -9.40 40.95 -28.72
C ALA A 545 -10.80 41.59 -28.82
N LEU A 546 -11.07 42.42 -29.84
CA LEU A 546 -12.39 43.03 -30.02
C LEU A 546 -13.48 41.98 -30.28
N ARG A 547 -13.23 40.98 -31.14
CA ARG A 547 -14.17 39.88 -31.39
C ARG A 547 -14.48 39.09 -30.11
N GLN A 548 -13.45 38.74 -29.33
CA GLN A 548 -13.60 38.03 -28.07
C GLN A 548 -14.34 38.85 -27.00
N MET A 549 -14.09 40.16 -26.92
CA MET A 549 -14.81 41.07 -26.04
C MET A 549 -16.28 41.29 -26.45
N LEU A 550 -16.60 41.19 -27.74
CA LEU A 550 -17.99 41.19 -28.22
C LEU A 550 -18.69 39.85 -27.93
N HIS A 551 -18.01 38.71 -28.09
CA HIS A 551 -18.52 37.40 -27.69
C HIS A 551 -18.78 37.33 -26.18
N LEU A 552 -17.83 37.80 -25.35
CA LEU A 552 -18.01 37.90 -23.90
C LEU A 552 -19.24 38.73 -23.52
N ARG A 553 -19.47 39.87 -24.19
CA ARG A 553 -20.66 40.71 -23.99
C ARG A 553 -21.97 40.01 -24.41
N ARG A 554 -21.95 39.09 -25.39
CA ARG A 554 -23.10 38.26 -25.75
C ARG A 554 -23.42 37.30 -24.60
N LEU A 555 -22.43 36.53 -24.15
CA LEU A 555 -22.60 35.55 -23.06
C LEU A 555 -23.00 36.23 -21.74
N GLN A 556 -22.35 37.34 -21.35
CA GLN A 556 -22.68 38.12 -20.15
C GLN A 556 -24.15 38.57 -20.12
N ARG A 557 -24.78 38.82 -21.28
CA ARG A 557 -26.21 39.19 -21.38
C ARG A 557 -27.17 38.00 -21.35
N GLN A 558 -26.70 36.81 -21.74
CA GLN A 558 -27.51 35.59 -21.79
C GLN A 558 -27.51 34.85 -20.45
N LEU A 559 -26.38 34.87 -19.73
CA LEU A 559 -26.19 34.11 -18.50
C LEU A 559 -27.26 34.35 -17.42
N PRO A 560 -27.72 35.57 -17.09
CA PRO A 560 -28.73 35.76 -16.05
C PRO A 560 -30.04 34.99 -16.28
N GLY A 561 -30.45 34.80 -17.54
CA GLY A 561 -31.64 34.01 -17.89
C GLY A 561 -31.35 32.51 -18.04
N ALA A 562 -30.16 32.15 -18.55
CA ALA A 562 -29.78 30.76 -18.81
C ALA A 562 -29.30 30.00 -17.56
N LEU A 563 -28.66 30.69 -16.62
CA LEU A 563 -27.95 30.08 -15.49
C LEU A 563 -28.86 29.25 -14.57
N PRO A 564 -30.08 29.67 -14.19
CA PRO A 564 -30.97 28.85 -13.36
C PRO A 564 -31.32 27.51 -14.02
N GLY A 565 -31.67 27.54 -15.31
CA GLY A 565 -32.10 26.35 -16.06
C GLY A 565 -30.97 25.36 -16.31
N VAL A 566 -29.78 25.84 -16.67
CA VAL A 566 -28.63 24.93 -16.87
C VAL A 566 -28.14 24.35 -15.54
N MET A 567 -28.12 25.15 -14.46
CA MET A 567 -27.74 24.69 -13.12
C MET A 567 -28.70 23.61 -12.60
N ALA A 568 -30.00 23.71 -12.92
CA ALA A 568 -30.99 22.68 -12.62
C ALA A 568 -30.78 21.40 -13.46
N ARG A 569 -30.46 21.51 -14.76
CA ARG A 569 -30.18 20.34 -15.63
C ARG A 569 -29.00 19.51 -15.13
N TYR A 570 -27.89 20.12 -14.71
CA TYR A 570 -26.76 19.35 -14.16
C TYR A 570 -27.15 18.57 -12.89
N ARG A 571 -27.92 19.18 -11.98
CA ARG A 571 -28.44 18.48 -10.78
C ARG A 571 -29.42 17.36 -11.12
N ALA A 572 -30.30 17.56 -12.11
CA ALA A 572 -31.23 16.52 -12.55
C ALA A 572 -30.53 15.33 -13.22
N ALA A 573 -29.44 15.57 -13.95
CA ALA A 573 -28.66 14.53 -14.62
C ALA A 573 -27.70 13.77 -13.69
N GLN A 574 -27.27 14.36 -12.56
CA GLN A 574 -26.26 13.76 -11.66
C GLN A 574 -26.57 12.31 -11.27
N PRO A 575 -27.79 11.94 -10.81
CA PRO A 575 -28.06 10.57 -10.35
C PRO A 575 -27.98 9.51 -11.46
N HIS A 576 -28.17 9.90 -12.72
CA HIS A 576 -27.98 9.00 -13.88
C HIS A 576 -26.50 8.91 -14.26
N LEU A 577 -25.81 10.04 -14.34
CA LEU A 577 -24.39 10.10 -14.72
C LEU A 577 -23.44 9.49 -13.67
N THR A 578 -23.87 9.34 -12.42
CA THR A 578 -23.14 8.60 -11.37
C THR A 578 -23.62 7.16 -11.20
N ALA A 579 -24.62 6.70 -11.97
CA ALA A 579 -25.16 5.34 -11.84
C ALA A 579 -24.31 4.28 -12.55
N GLN A 580 -24.32 3.06 -12.02
CA GLN A 580 -23.76 1.87 -12.67
C GLN A 580 -24.29 1.67 -14.11
N GLY A 581 -25.55 2.06 -14.37
CA GLY A 581 -26.19 1.93 -15.69
C GLY A 581 -25.53 2.78 -16.78
N PHE A 582 -25.01 3.96 -16.42
CA PHE A 582 -24.24 4.82 -17.32
C PHE A 582 -22.80 4.29 -17.49
N TRP A 583 -22.13 4.00 -16.37
CA TRP A 583 -20.72 3.59 -16.35
C TRP A 583 -20.46 2.19 -16.93
N ALA A 584 -21.49 1.35 -17.10
CA ALA A 584 -21.40 0.08 -17.83
C ALA A 584 -21.02 0.24 -19.32
N ASP A 585 -21.27 1.42 -19.91
CA ASP A 585 -20.98 1.73 -21.31
C ASP A 585 -20.09 2.99 -21.52
N TYR A 586 -19.96 3.87 -20.53
CA TYR A 586 -19.02 5.00 -20.57
C TYR A 586 -17.56 4.52 -20.42
N GLY A 587 -16.64 5.12 -21.19
CA GLY A 587 -15.24 4.69 -21.28
C GLY A 587 -15.01 3.33 -21.96
N LYS A 588 -15.95 2.39 -21.88
CA LYS A 588 -15.80 1.02 -22.39
C LYS A 588 -15.49 1.01 -23.89
N PHE A 589 -14.37 0.38 -24.25
CA PHE A 589 -13.81 0.47 -25.61
C PHE A 589 -14.84 0.16 -26.70
N GLY A 590 -14.97 1.08 -27.67
CA GLY A 590 -15.88 0.95 -28.81
C GLY A 590 -17.38 1.07 -28.49
N ARG A 591 -17.78 1.38 -27.24
CA ARG A 591 -19.18 1.64 -26.86
C ARG A 591 -19.51 3.14 -26.86
N ARG A 592 -20.81 3.44 -26.71
CA ARG A 592 -21.32 4.78 -26.43
C ARG A 592 -22.12 4.77 -25.13
N PRO A 593 -21.99 5.78 -24.26
CA PRO A 593 -22.78 5.87 -23.04
C PRO A 593 -24.27 6.05 -23.35
N ARG A 594 -25.12 5.55 -22.45
CA ARG A 594 -26.57 5.80 -22.46
C ARG A 594 -26.85 7.16 -21.82
N LEU A 595 -27.33 8.13 -22.60
CA LEU A 595 -27.59 9.50 -22.09
C LEU A 595 -28.88 9.60 -21.26
N GLU A 596 -29.87 8.74 -21.54
CA GLU A 596 -31.15 8.69 -20.81
C GLU A 596 -31.20 7.49 -19.85
N PRO A 597 -31.86 7.62 -18.68
CA PRO A 597 -32.11 6.50 -17.77
C PRO A 597 -33.16 5.53 -18.33
N VAL A 598 -33.02 4.24 -18.02
CA VAL A 598 -34.01 3.23 -18.43
C VAL A 598 -35.25 3.36 -17.54
N GLN A 599 -36.45 3.39 -18.13
CA GLN A 599 -37.72 3.67 -17.43
C GLN A 599 -38.06 2.73 -16.25
N HIS A 600 -37.40 1.57 -16.13
CA HIS A 600 -37.55 0.67 -14.99
C HIS A 600 -36.56 0.91 -13.84
N GLU A 601 -35.49 1.68 -14.03
CA GLU A 601 -34.53 2.06 -12.97
C GLU A 601 -35.07 3.20 -12.08
N THR A 602 -36.36 3.14 -11.77
CA THR A 602 -37.02 3.92 -10.71
C THR A 602 -36.38 3.70 -9.34
N ALA A 603 -36.55 4.67 -8.44
CA ALA A 603 -36.03 4.63 -7.07
C ALA A 603 -36.27 3.28 -6.38
N ALA A 604 -37.44 2.66 -6.54
CA ALA A 604 -37.74 1.35 -5.97
C ALA A 604 -36.75 0.23 -6.37
N ILE A 605 -36.18 0.24 -7.59
CA ILE A 605 -35.12 -0.72 -7.97
C ILE A 605 -33.76 -0.31 -7.38
N THR A 606 -33.48 0.98 -7.22
CA THR A 606 -32.28 1.46 -6.51
C THR A 606 -32.35 1.10 -5.03
N ASP A 607 -33.49 1.31 -4.37
CA ASP A 607 -33.76 0.93 -2.98
C ASP A 607 -33.68 -0.60 -2.82
N LEU A 608 -34.29 -1.38 -3.74
CA LEU A 608 -34.18 -2.84 -3.72
C LEU A 608 -32.74 -3.31 -3.97
N ARG A 609 -31.97 -2.63 -4.81
CA ARG A 609 -30.54 -2.92 -5.02
C ARG A 609 -29.68 -2.49 -3.84
N GLN A 610 -29.99 -1.40 -3.16
CA GLN A 610 -29.30 -0.95 -1.94
C GLN A 610 -29.60 -1.89 -0.78
N GLU A 611 -30.85 -2.31 -0.60
CA GLU A 611 -31.22 -3.27 0.44
C GLU A 611 -30.72 -4.68 0.08
N VAL A 612 -30.73 -5.10 -1.20
CA VAL A 612 -30.05 -6.33 -1.64
C VAL A 612 -28.55 -6.23 -1.42
N ALA A 613 -27.88 -5.11 -1.73
CA ALA A 613 -26.44 -4.94 -1.48
C ALA A 613 -26.13 -4.89 0.02
N ARG A 614 -26.99 -4.30 0.84
CA ARG A 614 -26.90 -4.29 2.30
C ARG A 614 -27.11 -5.69 2.89
N LEU A 615 -28.06 -6.45 2.35
CA LEU A 615 -28.26 -7.86 2.65
C LEU A 615 -27.09 -8.70 2.13
N HIS A 616 -26.47 -8.35 1.01
CA HIS A 616 -25.28 -9.03 0.47
C HIS A 616 -24.04 -8.75 1.32
N ILE A 617 -23.87 -7.51 1.82
CA ILE A 617 -22.84 -7.14 2.80
C ILE A 617 -23.10 -7.86 4.14
N ALA A 618 -24.36 -7.93 4.60
CA ALA A 618 -24.73 -8.71 5.77
C ALA A 618 -24.57 -10.23 5.55
N LEU A 619 -24.71 -10.71 4.32
CA LEU A 619 -24.46 -12.10 3.90
C LEU A 619 -22.98 -12.38 3.59
N GLN A 620 -22.13 -11.38 3.36
CA GLN A 620 -20.67 -11.53 3.39
C GLN A 620 -20.18 -11.55 4.84
N GLN A 621 -20.71 -10.66 5.69
CA GLN A 621 -20.46 -10.64 7.14
C GLN A 621 -20.95 -11.90 7.87
N ARG A 622 -21.92 -12.64 7.30
CA ARG A 622 -22.34 -13.98 7.78
C ARG A 622 -21.71 -15.13 6.97
N GLY A 623 -21.53 -14.96 5.67
CA GLY A 623 -21.11 -15.97 4.70
C GLY A 623 -19.59 -16.12 4.55
N ALA A 624 -18.79 -15.37 5.31
CA ALA A 624 -17.42 -15.73 5.63
C ALA A 624 -17.30 -17.19 6.11
N LEU A 625 -18.35 -17.74 6.76
CA LEU A 625 -18.49 -19.15 7.12
C LEU A 625 -18.55 -20.14 5.94
N GLU A 626 -18.91 -19.72 4.73
CA GLU A 626 -19.02 -20.62 3.56
C GLU A 626 -17.90 -20.44 2.52
N ASP A 627 -17.34 -19.23 2.37
CA ASP A 627 -16.13 -19.01 1.56
C ASP A 627 -14.86 -19.63 2.18
N HIS A 628 -14.94 -20.06 3.45
CA HIS A 628 -13.97 -20.98 4.05
C HIS A 628 -13.81 -22.32 3.31
N ARG A 629 -14.68 -22.65 2.35
CA ARG A 629 -14.48 -23.81 1.46
C ARG A 629 -13.40 -23.59 0.38
N ALA A 630 -13.02 -22.34 0.09
CA ALA A 630 -11.89 -22.02 -0.79
C ALA A 630 -10.56 -21.92 0.00
N ARG A 631 -10.61 -21.44 1.25
CA ARG A 631 -9.44 -21.33 2.13
C ARG A 631 -9.29 -22.58 2.99
N ASN A 632 -8.41 -23.48 2.56
CA ASN A 632 -8.08 -24.73 3.28
C ASN A 632 -7.56 -24.54 4.73
N VAL A 633 -7.23 -23.30 5.13
CA VAL A 633 -6.85 -22.90 6.49
C VAL A 633 -8.06 -22.22 7.17
N SER A 634 -8.36 -22.63 8.39
CA SER A 634 -9.50 -22.16 9.19
C SER A 634 -9.09 -21.07 10.21
N PRO A 635 -10.04 -20.26 10.72
CA PRO A 635 -9.74 -19.27 11.77
C PRO A 635 -9.19 -19.92 13.04
N GLU A 636 -9.60 -21.15 13.33
CA GLU A 636 -9.06 -21.96 14.42
C GLU A 636 -7.58 -22.30 14.21
N ASP A 637 -7.15 -22.62 12.98
CA ASP A 637 -5.74 -22.78 12.66
C ASP A 637 -4.98 -21.46 12.80
N GLU A 638 -5.50 -20.37 12.23
CA GLU A 638 -4.84 -19.06 12.30
C GLU A 638 -4.66 -18.61 13.75
N SER A 639 -5.70 -18.75 14.57
CA SER A 639 -5.67 -18.45 16.00
C SER A 639 -4.68 -19.37 16.76
N PHE A 640 -4.67 -20.67 16.46
CA PHE A 640 -3.74 -21.63 17.08
C PHE A 640 -2.28 -21.34 16.71
N LEU A 641 -1.98 -21.20 15.42
CA LEU A 641 -0.64 -20.92 14.92
C LEU A 641 -0.13 -19.59 15.49
N ASN A 642 -1.00 -18.60 15.60
CA ASN A 642 -0.67 -17.33 16.23
C ASN A 642 -0.40 -17.47 17.74
N ALA A 643 -1.17 -18.29 18.46
CA ALA A 643 -0.93 -18.56 19.88
C ALA A 643 0.37 -19.35 20.18
N LEU A 644 0.94 -20.04 19.18
CA LEU A 644 2.27 -20.64 19.29
C LEU A 644 3.43 -19.66 19.00
N ARG A 645 3.15 -18.48 18.43
CA ARG A 645 4.18 -17.53 17.99
C ARG A 645 5.04 -17.10 19.20
N ASN A 646 6.33 -17.43 19.10
CA ASN A 646 7.38 -17.34 20.13
C ASN A 646 6.96 -17.80 21.55
N ARG A 647 6.11 -18.84 21.63
CA ARG A 647 5.67 -19.45 22.90
C ARG A 647 6.83 -19.94 23.77
N TYR A 648 7.98 -20.22 23.16
CA TYR A 648 9.19 -20.75 23.81
C TYR A 648 10.40 -19.83 23.59
N LEU A 649 10.18 -18.50 23.60
CA LEU A 649 11.22 -17.51 23.36
C LEU A 649 12.49 -17.77 24.19
N GLY A 650 13.64 -17.88 23.51
CA GLY A 650 14.94 -17.99 24.15
C GLY A 650 15.25 -19.36 24.76
N GLN A 651 14.39 -20.36 24.50
CA GLN A 651 14.63 -21.76 24.88
C GLN A 651 15.35 -22.50 23.75
N ARG A 652 15.78 -23.74 24.04
CA ARG A 652 16.20 -24.71 23.03
C ARG A 652 15.07 -25.65 22.63
N CYS A 653 15.17 -26.23 21.44
CA CYS A 653 14.35 -27.38 21.02
C CYS A 653 15.16 -28.38 20.21
N PHE A 654 14.60 -29.58 20.06
CA PHE A 654 15.17 -30.65 19.23
C PHE A 654 14.28 -30.90 18.01
N VAL A 655 14.87 -30.86 16.81
CA VAL A 655 14.21 -31.15 15.53
C VAL A 655 14.71 -32.50 15.02
N LEU A 656 13.84 -33.49 15.08
CA LEU A 656 14.19 -34.90 14.91
C LEU A 656 13.97 -35.34 13.46
N GLY A 657 15.04 -35.85 12.86
CA GLY A 657 14.95 -36.71 11.70
C GLY A 657 14.54 -38.14 12.08
N ASN A 658 14.79 -39.08 11.18
CA ASN A 658 14.51 -40.51 11.39
C ASN A 658 15.69 -41.38 10.90
N GLY A 659 16.88 -40.80 10.72
CA GLY A 659 18.06 -41.47 10.18
C GLY A 659 18.75 -42.41 11.19
N PRO A 660 19.60 -43.36 10.72
CA PRO A 660 20.25 -44.38 11.55
C PRO A 660 21.10 -43.88 12.74
N SER A 661 21.44 -42.59 12.82
CA SER A 661 22.14 -42.02 13.97
C SER A 661 21.26 -41.80 15.20
N LEU A 662 19.94 -42.00 15.09
CA LEU A 662 18.97 -41.89 16.18
C LEU A 662 18.75 -43.25 16.85
N THR A 663 18.70 -43.27 18.18
CA THR A 663 18.31 -44.46 18.95
C THR A 663 17.16 -44.16 19.91
N VAL A 664 16.44 -45.19 20.35
CA VAL A 664 15.40 -45.06 21.40
C VAL A 664 15.98 -44.48 22.70
N ALA A 665 17.23 -44.83 23.03
CA ALA A 665 17.93 -44.26 24.17
C ALA A 665 18.16 -42.73 24.04
N ASP A 666 18.32 -42.19 22.84
CA ASP A 666 18.41 -40.74 22.63
C ASP A 666 17.05 -40.05 22.84
N LEU A 667 15.95 -40.70 22.47
CA LEU A 667 14.58 -40.19 22.67
C LEU A 667 14.22 -40.16 24.17
N GLU A 668 14.60 -41.18 24.93
CA GLU A 668 14.46 -41.22 26.40
C GLU A 668 15.08 -40.01 27.10
N LEU A 669 16.25 -39.54 26.63
CA LEU A 669 16.92 -38.35 27.18
C LEU A 669 16.16 -37.04 26.89
N LEU A 670 15.32 -37.01 25.86
CA LEU A 670 14.56 -35.84 25.42
C LEU A 670 13.14 -35.74 26.02
N ARG A 671 12.77 -36.57 27.01
CA ARG A 671 11.45 -36.56 27.66
C ARG A 671 11.04 -35.21 28.28
N ASN A 672 12.00 -34.35 28.64
CA ASN A 672 11.76 -33.04 29.23
C ASN A 672 12.02 -31.86 28.26
N GLU A 673 12.38 -32.15 27.00
CA GLU A 673 12.76 -31.16 25.98
C GLU A 673 11.64 -30.93 24.97
N VAL A 674 11.52 -29.72 24.43
CA VAL A 674 10.55 -29.47 23.37
C VAL A 674 11.05 -30.09 22.06
N THR A 675 10.25 -31.00 21.52
CA THR A 675 10.63 -31.88 20.42
C THR A 675 9.68 -31.74 19.23
N PHE A 676 10.26 -31.57 18.05
CA PHE A 676 9.59 -31.64 16.76
C PHE A 676 10.00 -32.94 16.08
N ALA A 677 9.04 -33.79 15.71
CA ALA A 677 9.32 -35.03 14.98
C ALA A 677 8.33 -35.25 13.83
N ALA A 678 8.67 -36.14 12.91
CA ALA A 678 7.90 -36.29 11.68
C ALA A 678 7.84 -37.72 11.14
N ASN A 679 6.93 -37.91 10.18
CA ASN A 679 6.77 -39.15 9.42
C ASN A 679 6.59 -40.37 10.35
N LYS A 680 7.33 -41.47 10.14
CA LYS A 680 7.12 -42.73 10.87
C LYS A 680 7.92 -42.86 12.18
N ILE A 681 8.25 -41.75 12.82
CA ILE A 681 8.86 -41.74 14.17
C ILE A 681 8.02 -42.53 15.19
N TYR A 682 6.70 -42.61 14.98
CA TYR A 682 5.76 -43.36 15.80
C TYR A 682 6.02 -44.88 15.84
N LEU A 683 6.83 -45.45 14.94
CA LEU A 683 7.09 -46.88 14.92
C LEU A 683 7.83 -47.38 16.18
N CYS A 684 8.62 -46.52 16.83
CA CYS A 684 9.30 -46.85 18.10
C CYS A 684 8.43 -46.62 19.35
N PHE A 685 7.15 -46.24 19.21
CA PHE A 685 6.30 -45.87 20.36
C PHE A 685 5.90 -47.05 21.27
N ASP A 686 6.14 -48.28 20.84
CA ASP A 686 6.03 -49.49 21.68
C ASP A 686 7.34 -49.82 22.42
N GLU A 687 8.46 -49.16 22.07
CA GLU A 687 9.78 -49.31 22.70
C GLU A 687 10.06 -48.24 23.78
N THR A 688 9.28 -47.16 23.81
CA THR A 688 9.44 -46.01 24.73
C THR A 688 8.11 -45.28 24.96
N ASP A 689 7.88 -44.71 26.15
CA ASP A 689 6.74 -43.79 26.37
C ASP A 689 7.03 -42.35 25.93
N TRP A 690 8.22 -42.05 25.39
CA TRP A 690 8.52 -40.74 24.82
C TRP A 690 7.58 -40.42 23.66
N ARG A 691 7.04 -39.20 23.64
CA ARG A 691 6.20 -38.67 22.55
C ARG A 691 6.69 -37.27 22.19
N PRO A 692 6.74 -36.89 20.90
CA PRO A 692 7.19 -35.57 20.49
C PRO A 692 6.18 -34.49 20.92
N THR A 693 6.64 -33.30 21.30
CA THR A 693 5.74 -32.17 21.60
C THR A 693 4.92 -31.76 20.38
N PHE A 694 5.58 -31.72 19.21
CA PHE A 694 5.01 -31.39 17.92
C PHE A 694 5.29 -32.49 16.90
N TYR A 695 4.26 -32.90 16.17
CA TYR A 695 4.35 -33.93 15.13
C TYR A 695 3.93 -33.37 13.76
N SER A 696 4.62 -33.77 12.68
CA SER A 696 4.34 -33.27 11.33
C SER A 696 4.57 -34.28 10.20
N VAL A 697 3.91 -34.04 9.07
CA VAL A 697 4.08 -34.73 7.78
C VAL A 697 3.87 -33.70 6.68
N GLU A 698 4.69 -33.76 5.64
CA GLU A 698 4.65 -32.89 4.45
C GLU A 698 4.75 -33.67 3.13
N ASP A 699 5.23 -34.92 3.16
CA ASP A 699 5.38 -35.76 1.99
C ASP A 699 4.06 -36.48 1.65
N LEU A 700 3.59 -36.29 0.42
CA LEU A 700 2.33 -36.86 -0.07
C LEU A 700 2.30 -38.40 -0.07
N LEU A 701 3.42 -39.07 -0.38
CA LEU A 701 3.51 -40.53 -0.34
C LEU A 701 3.58 -41.04 1.10
N VAL A 702 4.26 -40.34 2.00
CA VAL A 702 4.23 -40.68 3.43
C VAL A 702 2.80 -40.54 3.99
N ALA A 703 2.10 -39.46 3.67
CA ALA A 703 0.71 -39.25 4.08
C ALA A 703 -0.23 -40.31 3.51
N GLN A 704 -0.11 -40.66 2.21
CA GLN A 704 -0.92 -41.69 1.55
C GLN A 704 -0.64 -43.10 2.08
N ASN A 705 0.63 -43.53 2.12
CA ASN A 705 0.99 -44.89 2.48
C ASN A 705 0.66 -45.23 3.95
N ASN A 706 0.59 -44.24 4.83
CA ASN A 706 0.53 -44.43 6.28
C ASN A 706 -0.61 -43.62 6.96
N THR A 707 -1.66 -43.24 6.20
CA THR A 707 -2.75 -42.37 6.69
C THR A 707 -3.31 -42.82 8.05
N ALA A 708 -3.65 -44.11 8.19
CA ALA A 708 -4.26 -44.65 9.41
C ALA A 708 -3.37 -44.43 10.65
N ASP A 709 -2.10 -44.82 10.55
CA ASP A 709 -1.11 -44.67 11.63
C ASP A 709 -0.92 -43.20 12.02
N ILE A 710 -0.75 -42.31 11.01
CA ILE A 710 -0.53 -40.87 11.21
C ILE A 710 -1.72 -40.23 11.93
N LEU A 711 -2.94 -40.66 11.61
CA LEU A 711 -4.16 -40.24 12.31
C LEU A 711 -4.19 -40.80 13.75
N ALA A 712 -3.78 -42.06 13.96
CA ALA A 712 -3.74 -42.73 15.26
C ALA A 712 -2.63 -42.25 16.23
N VAL A 713 -1.69 -41.42 15.78
CA VAL A 713 -0.68 -40.80 16.67
C VAL A 713 -1.37 -39.93 17.74
N GLU A 714 -1.28 -40.32 19.00
CA GLU A 714 -1.78 -39.57 20.17
C GLU A 714 -0.65 -38.90 20.98
N GLY A 715 -1.01 -38.17 22.04
CA GLY A 715 -0.06 -37.56 22.98
C GLY A 715 0.72 -36.35 22.46
N THR A 716 0.46 -35.89 21.24
CA THR A 716 1.22 -34.84 20.54
C THR A 716 0.31 -33.79 19.88
N THR A 717 0.87 -32.62 19.59
CA THR A 717 0.22 -31.54 18.85
C THR A 717 0.63 -31.63 17.38
N LYS A 718 -0.31 -31.91 16.46
CA LYS A 718 0.03 -32.12 15.05
C LYS A 718 -0.11 -30.83 14.24
N ILE A 719 0.94 -30.46 13.52
CA ILE A 719 0.97 -29.29 12.64
C ILE A 719 1.32 -29.75 11.23
N PHE A 720 0.41 -29.56 10.28
CA PHE A 720 0.57 -30.00 8.89
C PHE A 720 0.54 -28.81 7.92
N PRO A 721 1.24 -28.84 6.78
CA PRO A 721 0.98 -27.90 5.69
C PRO A 721 -0.33 -28.30 4.98
N HIS A 722 -1.25 -27.36 4.70
CA HIS A 722 -2.64 -27.66 4.34
C HIS A 722 -2.86 -28.59 3.12
N HIS A 723 -1.89 -28.71 2.21
CA HIS A 723 -1.97 -29.68 1.09
C HIS A 723 -2.01 -31.16 1.56
N MET A 724 -1.78 -31.43 2.85
CA MET A 724 -2.00 -32.73 3.48
C MET A 724 -3.48 -33.05 3.75
N LEU A 725 -4.39 -32.06 3.77
CA LEU A 725 -5.81 -32.25 4.12
C LEU A 725 -6.55 -33.36 3.35
N PRO A 726 -6.29 -33.62 2.05
CA PRO A 726 -6.95 -34.72 1.33
C PRO A 726 -6.60 -36.12 1.85
N PHE A 727 -5.53 -36.25 2.64
CA PHE A 727 -5.02 -37.51 3.18
C PHE A 727 -5.11 -37.54 4.70
N LEU A 728 -4.81 -36.42 5.35
CA LEU A 728 -4.84 -36.23 6.80
C LEU A 728 -5.97 -35.26 7.16
N PRO A 729 -7.23 -35.74 7.30
CA PRO A 729 -8.37 -34.91 7.70
C PRO A 729 -8.23 -34.35 9.13
N ARG A 730 -9.03 -33.31 9.41
CA ARG A 730 -9.00 -32.57 10.68
C ARG A 730 -9.45 -33.42 11.87
N GLN A 731 -8.73 -33.32 12.98
CA GLN A 731 -9.04 -33.87 14.30
C GLN A 731 -8.70 -32.81 15.37
N PRO A 732 -9.14 -32.94 16.64
CA PRO A 732 -9.00 -31.88 17.65
C PRO A 732 -7.57 -31.40 17.95
N ASN A 733 -6.53 -32.21 17.66
CA ASN A 733 -5.12 -31.86 17.80
C ASN A 733 -4.40 -31.64 16.44
N HIS A 734 -5.14 -31.47 15.34
CA HIS A 734 -4.58 -31.21 14.01
C HIS A 734 -4.77 -29.75 13.61
N HIS A 735 -3.67 -29.07 13.28
CA HIS A 735 -3.68 -27.67 12.85
C HIS A 735 -2.91 -27.50 11.54
N TYR A 736 -3.39 -26.62 10.66
CA TYR A 736 -2.95 -26.57 9.27
C TYR A 736 -2.41 -25.19 8.88
N ALA A 737 -1.14 -25.13 8.52
CA ALA A 737 -0.50 -23.91 8.00
C ALA A 737 -0.72 -23.78 6.49
N ARG A 738 -0.81 -22.55 5.96
CA ARG A 738 -0.76 -22.32 4.50
C ARG A 738 0.54 -22.92 3.97
N TRP A 739 0.49 -23.69 2.88
CA TRP A 739 1.65 -24.31 2.26
C TRP A 739 2.13 -23.40 1.13
N LEU A 740 3.43 -23.14 1.08
CA LEU A 740 4.05 -22.23 0.13
C LEU A 740 5.09 -23.03 -0.69
N PRO A 741 4.68 -23.62 -1.82
CA PRO A 741 5.61 -24.23 -2.75
C PRO A 741 6.46 -23.16 -3.46
N PRO A 742 7.69 -23.48 -3.90
CA PRO A 742 8.49 -22.58 -4.71
C PRO A 742 7.85 -22.40 -6.10
N ALA A 743 7.98 -21.20 -6.68
CA ALA A 743 7.45 -20.89 -8.01
C ALA A 743 8.08 -21.73 -9.14
N ASP A 744 9.30 -22.25 -8.94
CA ASP A 744 9.90 -23.29 -9.79
C ASP A 744 10.69 -24.27 -8.92
N ASN A 745 10.33 -25.55 -8.97
CA ASN A 745 11.00 -26.65 -8.27
C ASN A 745 12.46 -26.89 -8.72
N ARG A 746 12.89 -26.28 -9.84
CA ARG A 746 14.27 -26.29 -10.37
C ARG A 746 15.11 -25.12 -9.86
N SER A 747 14.49 -24.09 -9.28
CA SER A 747 15.21 -22.96 -8.71
C SER A 747 16.12 -23.43 -7.56
N PRO A 748 17.35 -22.89 -7.42
CA PRO A 748 18.13 -23.09 -6.20
C PRO A 748 17.56 -22.26 -5.04
N PHE A 749 16.94 -21.11 -5.31
CA PHE A 749 16.42 -20.23 -4.27
C PHE A 749 15.28 -20.88 -3.46
N ARG A 750 15.29 -20.62 -2.16
CA ARG A 750 14.28 -21.06 -1.20
C ARG A 750 13.78 -19.85 -0.42
N GLU A 751 12.57 -19.95 0.12
CA GLU A 751 12.06 -19.03 1.12
C GLU A 751 12.01 -19.73 2.47
N PHE A 752 12.18 -18.97 3.55
CA PHE A 752 12.01 -19.45 4.92
C PHE A 752 10.98 -18.57 5.64
N SER A 753 10.01 -19.19 6.30
CA SER A 753 9.00 -18.49 7.09
C SER A 753 9.35 -18.44 8.57
N SER A 754 9.39 -17.23 9.13
CA SER A 754 9.33 -16.98 10.58
C SER A 754 7.90 -16.68 11.06
N ASP A 755 6.89 -16.93 10.21
CA ASP A 755 5.50 -16.59 10.46
C ASP A 755 4.54 -17.66 9.89
N LEU A 756 4.19 -18.67 10.69
CA LEU A 756 3.29 -19.74 10.26
C LEU A 756 1.86 -19.25 9.94
N THR A 757 1.42 -18.10 10.47
CA THR A 757 0.10 -17.55 10.11
C THR A 757 0.12 -16.95 8.69
N LYS A 758 1.31 -16.75 8.11
CA LYS A 758 1.52 -16.44 6.69
C LYS A 758 1.91 -17.68 5.86
N GLY A 759 1.94 -18.86 6.46
CA GLY A 759 2.31 -20.11 5.82
C GLY A 759 3.77 -20.55 5.96
N ILE A 760 4.01 -21.80 5.58
CA ILE A 760 5.25 -22.55 5.72
C ILE A 760 5.83 -22.86 4.33
N CYS A 761 7.13 -22.59 4.15
CA CYS A 761 7.81 -22.69 2.86
C CYS A 761 8.41 -24.07 2.63
N TRP A 762 8.19 -24.65 1.45
CA TRP A 762 8.66 -25.99 1.14
C TRP A 762 10.17 -26.02 0.84
N GLY A 763 10.91 -26.83 1.60
CA GLY A 763 12.37 -27.01 1.47
C GLY A 763 12.80 -28.40 1.02
N SER A 764 11.93 -29.15 0.34
CA SER A 764 12.16 -30.54 -0.07
C SER A 764 12.40 -31.54 1.08
N THR A 765 12.11 -31.17 2.34
CA THR A 765 12.21 -32.04 3.52
C THR A 765 11.41 -31.48 4.68
N ILE A 766 10.65 -32.33 5.38
CA ILE A 766 9.80 -31.93 6.51
C ILE A 766 10.59 -31.29 7.67
N THR A 767 11.86 -31.65 7.85
CA THR A 767 12.76 -31.01 8.82
C THR A 767 12.96 -29.52 8.54
N TYR A 768 12.95 -29.07 7.28
CA TYR A 768 13.02 -27.64 6.93
C TYR A 768 11.75 -26.89 7.36
N SER A 769 10.60 -27.56 7.25
CA SER A 769 9.33 -27.06 7.79
C SER A 769 9.34 -27.06 9.33
N MET A 770 9.87 -28.08 9.99
CA MET A 770 10.04 -28.08 11.45
C MET A 770 11.02 -27.01 11.96
N LEU A 771 12.08 -26.66 11.20
CA LEU A 771 12.94 -25.50 11.51
C LEU A 771 12.14 -24.18 11.47
N GLN A 772 11.28 -23.98 10.47
CA GLN A 772 10.39 -22.80 10.40
C GLN A 772 9.38 -22.78 11.55
N MET A 773 8.84 -23.94 11.93
CA MET A 773 7.97 -24.07 13.11
C MET A 773 8.70 -23.66 14.38
N ALA A 774 9.94 -24.12 14.58
CA ALA A 774 10.76 -23.76 15.73
C ALA A 774 11.10 -22.25 15.77
N VAL A 775 11.49 -21.65 14.65
CA VAL A 775 11.76 -20.20 14.56
C VAL A 775 10.50 -19.38 14.83
N HIS A 776 9.35 -19.74 14.24
CA HIS A 776 8.08 -19.10 14.57
C HIS A 776 7.72 -19.26 16.05
N MET A 777 8.08 -20.39 16.67
CA MET A 777 7.92 -20.68 18.10
C MET A 777 9.02 -20.11 19.01
N GLY A 778 9.97 -19.34 18.46
CA GLY A 778 10.87 -18.46 19.19
C GLY A 778 12.09 -19.12 19.82
N PHE A 779 12.35 -20.38 19.49
CA PHE A 779 13.55 -21.07 19.95
C PHE A 779 14.81 -20.36 19.42
N SER A 780 15.73 -20.01 20.31
CA SER A 780 17.01 -19.40 19.96
C SER A 780 18.09 -20.43 19.64
N GLU A 781 17.88 -21.68 20.05
CA GLU A 781 18.81 -22.79 19.85
C GLU A 781 18.03 -24.03 19.38
N ILE A 782 18.45 -24.61 18.27
CA ILE A 782 17.75 -25.72 17.62
C ILE A 782 18.75 -26.84 17.34
N HIS A 783 18.65 -27.93 18.07
CA HIS A 783 19.49 -29.11 17.85
C HIS A 783 18.80 -30.06 16.87
N ILE A 784 19.43 -30.37 15.73
CA ILE A 784 18.98 -31.45 14.86
C ILE A 784 19.61 -32.79 15.30
N LEU A 785 18.80 -33.85 15.31
CA LEU A 785 19.19 -35.20 15.74
C LEU A 785 18.59 -36.24 14.79
N GLY A 786 19.32 -37.31 14.47
CA GLY A 786 18.86 -38.32 13.50
C GLY A 786 18.73 -37.80 12.08
N LEU A 787 19.55 -36.81 11.69
CA LEU A 787 19.49 -36.16 10.38
C LEU A 787 20.77 -36.44 9.58
N ASP A 788 20.90 -37.70 9.16
CA ASP A 788 22.14 -38.30 8.67
C ASP A 788 22.57 -37.85 7.26
N HIS A 789 21.64 -37.33 6.46
CA HIS A 789 21.87 -36.82 5.09
C HIS A 789 22.61 -37.81 4.16
N SER A 790 22.29 -39.09 4.30
CA SER A 790 22.87 -40.18 3.50
C SER A 790 21.80 -41.20 3.16
N TYR A 791 21.59 -41.47 1.87
CA TYR A 791 20.60 -42.44 1.41
C TYR A 791 21.23 -43.42 0.42
N VAL A 792 20.84 -44.68 0.53
CA VAL A 792 21.00 -45.72 -0.48
C VAL A 792 19.72 -45.74 -1.30
N GLU A 793 19.79 -45.38 -2.58
CA GLU A 793 18.66 -45.57 -3.50
C GLU A 793 18.51 -47.06 -3.86
N PRO A 794 17.26 -47.56 -3.97
CA PRO A 794 16.99 -48.86 -4.60
C PRO A 794 17.25 -48.80 -6.11
N ALA A 795 17.50 -49.95 -6.73
CA ALA A 795 17.65 -50.04 -8.18
C ALA A 795 16.30 -49.87 -8.90
N THR A 796 15.20 -50.19 -8.22
CA THR A 796 13.85 -50.22 -8.80
C THR A 796 13.17 -48.85 -8.75
N LYS A 797 12.77 -48.33 -9.91
CA LYS A 797 12.17 -47.00 -10.10
C LYS A 797 10.91 -47.11 -10.97
N GLN A 798 9.79 -46.51 -10.54
CA GLN A 798 8.49 -46.65 -11.21
C GLN A 798 7.63 -45.38 -11.02
N ASP A 799 6.94 -44.92 -12.08
CA ASP A 799 5.98 -43.81 -12.05
C ASP A 799 6.50 -42.50 -11.43
N GLY A 800 7.80 -42.23 -11.51
CA GLY A 800 8.42 -41.07 -10.88
C GLY A 800 8.72 -41.21 -9.38
N ALA A 801 8.64 -42.42 -8.83
CA ALA A 801 8.98 -42.77 -7.46
C ALA A 801 10.07 -43.88 -7.39
N LEU A 802 10.74 -43.96 -6.23
CA LEU A 802 11.59 -45.07 -5.83
C LEU A 802 10.74 -46.21 -5.25
N ILE A 803 11.05 -47.47 -5.55
CA ILE A 803 10.41 -48.64 -4.94
C ILE A 803 11.33 -49.23 -3.88
N SER A 804 10.88 -49.28 -2.62
CA SER A 804 11.66 -49.85 -1.52
C SER A 804 12.00 -51.33 -1.74
N GLU A 805 13.26 -51.70 -1.57
CA GLU A 805 13.74 -53.08 -1.53
C GLU A 805 13.74 -53.66 -0.10
N GLY A 806 13.45 -52.82 0.90
CA GLY A 806 13.63 -53.00 2.34
C GLY A 806 14.28 -51.74 2.94
N GLU A 807 14.07 -51.45 4.23
CA GLU A 807 14.64 -50.26 4.86
C GLU A 807 16.16 -50.37 5.07
N ARG A 808 16.87 -49.25 4.81
CA ARG A 808 18.35 -49.15 4.84
C ARG A 808 18.88 -47.77 5.22
N ASN A 809 17.97 -46.80 5.42
CA ASN A 809 18.22 -45.36 5.43
C ASN A 809 17.65 -44.66 6.68
N HIS A 810 17.02 -45.42 7.59
CA HIS A 810 16.28 -44.94 8.77
C HIS A 810 16.54 -45.85 9.98
N PHE A 811 16.32 -45.36 11.20
CA PHE A 811 16.65 -46.10 12.42
C PHE A 811 15.75 -47.33 12.68
N HIS A 812 14.45 -47.22 12.41
CA HIS A 812 13.49 -48.30 12.67
C HIS A 812 13.37 -49.26 11.46
N PRO A 813 13.48 -50.59 11.64
CA PRO A 813 13.54 -51.56 10.53
C PRO A 813 12.30 -51.58 9.62
N ASP A 814 11.10 -51.32 10.15
CA ASP A 814 9.86 -51.27 9.35
C ASP A 814 9.57 -49.92 8.67
N TYR A 815 10.49 -48.94 8.72
CA TYR A 815 10.22 -47.60 8.22
C TYR A 815 9.87 -47.57 6.71
N ARG A 816 10.43 -48.47 5.89
CA ARG A 816 9.91 -48.79 4.55
C ARG A 816 9.79 -50.29 4.33
N LYS A 817 8.56 -50.73 4.07
CA LYS A 817 8.27 -52.11 3.69
C LYS A 817 8.66 -52.35 2.22
N LYS A 818 9.05 -53.58 1.87
CA LYS A 818 9.43 -53.92 0.49
C LYS A 818 8.24 -53.70 -0.45
N GLY A 819 8.46 -52.97 -1.54
CA GLY A 819 7.42 -52.53 -2.48
C GLY A 819 6.85 -51.13 -2.21
N GLU A 820 7.18 -50.49 -1.09
CA GLU A 820 6.67 -49.15 -0.76
C GLU A 820 7.23 -48.06 -1.70
N LYS A 821 6.35 -47.20 -2.24
CA LYS A 821 6.70 -46.04 -3.07
C LYS A 821 7.15 -44.85 -2.22
N TRP A 822 8.27 -44.21 -2.57
CA TRP A 822 8.75 -42.98 -1.94
C TRP A 822 9.42 -42.01 -2.94
N HIS A 823 9.51 -40.73 -2.58
CA HIS A 823 10.15 -39.69 -3.42
C HIS A 823 11.68 -39.76 -3.38
N TYR A 824 12.33 -39.22 -4.43
CA TYR A 824 13.79 -39.12 -4.52
C TYR A 824 14.39 -38.15 -3.49
N PRO A 825 15.40 -38.56 -2.70
CA PRO A 825 16.13 -37.66 -1.80
C PRO A 825 17.15 -36.81 -2.58
N VAL A 826 16.71 -35.68 -3.15
CA VAL A 826 17.58 -34.83 -3.98
C VAL A 826 18.50 -33.95 -3.11
N LEU A 827 19.62 -34.51 -2.67
CA LEU A 827 20.49 -33.93 -1.63
C LEU A 827 20.89 -32.48 -1.90
N ASP A 828 21.33 -32.13 -3.12
CA ASP A 828 21.72 -30.76 -3.49
C ASP A 828 20.62 -29.71 -3.15
N ARG A 829 19.34 -30.09 -3.32
CA ARG A 829 18.19 -29.23 -2.98
C ARG A 829 17.95 -29.16 -1.47
N LEU A 830 18.22 -30.25 -0.74
CA LEU A 830 18.13 -30.26 0.71
C LEU A 830 19.28 -29.44 1.31
N GLU A 831 20.52 -29.59 0.85
CA GLU A 831 21.67 -28.77 1.25
C GLU A 831 21.41 -27.29 1.00
N THR A 832 20.96 -26.92 -0.20
CA THR A 832 20.62 -25.52 -0.52
C THR A 832 19.50 -24.99 0.37
N SER A 833 18.53 -25.84 0.75
CA SER A 833 17.48 -25.47 1.70
C SER A 833 18.05 -25.28 3.11
N TYR A 834 18.83 -26.23 3.63
CA TYR A 834 19.46 -26.10 4.95
C TYR A 834 20.40 -24.90 5.04
N GLN A 835 21.15 -24.59 3.97
CA GLN A 835 22.00 -23.41 3.90
C GLN A 835 21.15 -22.14 4.02
N PHE A 836 20.03 -22.05 3.28
CA PHE A 836 19.12 -20.91 3.42
C PHE A 836 18.47 -20.84 4.82
N ALA A 837 18.11 -21.98 5.45
CA ALA A 837 17.65 -21.98 6.84
C ALA A 837 18.72 -21.47 7.80
N LYS A 838 19.96 -21.90 7.63
CA LYS A 838 21.11 -21.45 8.42
C LYS A 838 21.31 -19.96 8.29
N ASP A 839 21.45 -19.46 7.06
CA ASP A 839 21.73 -18.05 6.78
C ASP A 839 20.59 -17.15 7.28
N TYR A 840 19.34 -17.60 7.14
CA TYR A 840 18.18 -16.92 7.72
C TYR A 840 18.25 -16.90 9.26
N CYS A 841 18.47 -18.05 9.90
CA CYS A 841 18.51 -18.17 11.36
C CYS A 841 19.68 -17.38 11.97
N ASP A 842 20.88 -17.48 11.40
CA ASP A 842 22.04 -16.68 11.81
C ASP A 842 21.74 -15.17 11.70
N SER A 843 21.03 -14.73 10.65
CA SER A 843 20.64 -13.32 10.48
C SER A 843 19.62 -12.81 11.51
N ILE A 844 18.95 -13.70 12.26
CA ILE A 844 18.03 -13.36 13.35
C ILE A 844 18.53 -13.81 14.73
N GLY A 845 19.76 -14.30 14.82
CA GLY A 845 20.38 -14.75 16.08
C GLY A 845 19.98 -16.14 16.56
N VAL A 846 19.21 -16.90 15.77
CA VAL A 846 18.86 -18.30 16.07
C VAL A 846 20.00 -19.22 15.62
N LYS A 847 20.44 -20.12 16.49
CA LYS A 847 21.51 -21.10 16.20
C LYS A 847 20.93 -22.48 15.95
N ILE A 848 21.44 -23.15 14.91
CA ILE A 848 21.11 -24.53 14.58
C ILE A 848 22.38 -25.37 14.71
N TYR A 849 22.32 -26.44 15.50
CA TYR A 849 23.45 -27.35 15.77
C TYR A 849 23.11 -28.78 15.36
N ASN A 850 24.07 -29.50 14.78
CA ASN A 850 23.93 -30.90 14.43
C ASN A 850 24.44 -31.81 15.56
N ALA A 851 23.51 -32.32 16.36
CA ALA A 851 23.73 -33.25 17.47
C ALA A 851 23.60 -34.74 17.06
N SER A 852 23.39 -35.01 15.76
CA SER A 852 23.35 -36.38 15.21
C SER A 852 24.67 -37.11 15.45
N ARG A 853 24.63 -38.25 16.17
CA ARG A 853 25.80 -39.07 16.56
C ARG A 853 26.75 -39.37 15.40
N PHE A 854 26.20 -39.46 14.18
CA PHE A 854 26.91 -39.29 12.92
C PHE A 854 25.96 -38.64 11.90
N SER A 855 26.50 -38.00 10.87
CA SER A 855 25.74 -37.41 9.75
C SER A 855 26.71 -37.02 8.63
N LYS A 856 26.21 -36.71 7.44
CA LYS A 856 26.94 -36.01 6.35
C LYS A 856 26.51 -34.55 6.17
N LEU A 857 25.58 -34.05 6.98
CA LEU A 857 25.09 -32.67 6.91
C LEU A 857 26.05 -31.73 7.63
N GLU A 858 27.04 -31.22 6.90
CA GLU A 858 28.05 -30.28 7.42
C GLU A 858 27.63 -28.80 7.35
N VAL A 859 26.42 -28.49 6.85
CA VAL A 859 25.87 -27.12 6.85
C VAL A 859 25.80 -26.55 8.26
N PHE A 860 25.35 -27.34 9.23
CA PHE A 860 25.17 -26.90 10.61
C PHE A 860 26.35 -27.36 11.50
N PRO A 861 26.88 -26.49 12.38
CA PRO A 861 27.99 -26.84 13.28
C PRO A 861 27.63 -28.01 14.18
N ARG A 862 28.60 -28.92 14.41
CA ARG A 862 28.44 -30.09 15.27
C ARG A 862 28.36 -29.71 16.76
N ALA A 863 27.65 -30.52 17.53
CA ALA A 863 27.65 -30.49 19.00
C ALA A 863 27.43 -31.92 19.55
N ASP A 864 27.85 -32.19 20.79
CA ASP A 864 27.68 -33.49 21.44
C ASP A 864 26.39 -33.52 22.26
N LEU A 865 25.54 -34.53 22.03
CA LEU A 865 24.23 -34.63 22.69
C LEU A 865 24.34 -34.79 24.21
N ASP A 866 25.32 -35.56 24.69
CA ASP A 866 25.48 -35.82 26.11
C ASP A 866 26.03 -34.56 26.83
N GLU A 867 26.83 -33.73 26.15
CA GLU A 867 27.29 -32.42 26.64
C GLU A 867 26.14 -31.40 26.67
N ILE A 868 25.33 -31.31 25.60
CA ILE A 868 24.14 -30.44 25.54
C ILE A 868 23.18 -30.74 26.71
N LEU A 869 22.99 -32.03 27.03
CA LEU A 869 22.10 -32.47 28.10
C LEU A 869 22.76 -32.51 29.49
N GLY A 870 24.03 -32.11 29.62
CA GLY A 870 24.74 -32.01 30.90
C GLY A 870 25.12 -33.36 31.54
N LEU A 871 25.19 -34.43 30.75
CA LEU A 871 25.44 -35.80 31.21
C LEU A 871 26.95 -36.12 31.33
N LYS A 872 27.82 -35.29 30.76
CA LYS A 872 29.28 -35.35 30.92
C LYS A 872 29.76 -34.23 31.86
N SER A 873 30.51 -34.59 32.89
CA SER A 873 31.31 -33.63 33.66
C SER A 873 32.40 -33.02 32.79
N PRO A 874 32.75 -31.72 32.95
CA PRO A 874 33.76 -31.07 32.12
C PRO A 874 35.12 -31.76 32.25
N SER A 875 35.71 -32.13 31.11
CA SER A 875 37.03 -32.76 31.04
C SER A 875 38.13 -31.83 31.58
N PRO A 876 39.19 -32.36 32.23
CA PRO A 876 40.27 -31.54 32.78
C PRO A 876 40.96 -30.68 31.71
N GLN A 877 41.24 -29.42 32.05
CA GLN A 877 41.99 -28.52 31.18
C GLN A 877 43.44 -29.02 31.00
N SER A 878 43.92 -29.02 29.76
CA SER A 878 45.34 -29.25 29.43
C SER A 878 46.24 -28.20 30.12
N PRO A 879 47.46 -28.58 30.54
CA PRO A 879 48.34 -27.69 31.29
C PRO A 879 48.79 -26.47 30.47
N ALA A 880 48.99 -25.34 31.16
CA ALA A 880 49.45 -24.10 30.56
C ALA A 880 50.86 -24.24 29.95
N PRO A 881 51.16 -23.52 28.85
CA PRO A 881 52.50 -23.51 28.27
C PRO A 881 53.52 -22.83 29.21
N PRO A 882 54.80 -23.22 29.15
CA PRO A 882 55.85 -22.56 29.93
C PRO A 882 56.02 -21.10 29.49
N GLY A 883 56.24 -20.20 30.46
CA GLY A 883 56.54 -18.80 30.19
C GLY A 883 57.90 -18.60 29.53
N PRO A 884 58.10 -17.50 28.78
CA PRO A 884 59.36 -17.21 28.10
C PRO A 884 60.48 -16.84 29.09
N GLY A 885 61.70 -17.25 28.74
CA GLY A 885 62.98 -16.78 29.28
C GLY A 885 63.96 -16.51 28.14
#